data_AF-R6PIM0-F1
#
_entry.id   AF-R6PIM0-F1
#
_cell.length_a   1.000
_cell.length_b   1.000
_cell.length_c   1.000
_cell.angle_alpha   90.00
_cell.angle_beta   90.00
_cell.angle_gamma   90.00
#
_symmetry.space_group_name_H-M   'P 1'
#
loop_
_entity.id
_entity.type
_entity.pdbx_description
1 polymer ?
#
loop_
_entity_poly.entity_id
_entity_poly.type
_entity_poly.pdbx_seq_one_letter_code
_entity_poly.pdbx_strand_id
1 'polypeptide(L)'
;MRRIISFTLGFLLILNTMLFFTYGENIDSAEKYRNEKYDDYLKNIENNEKYDEKIAPMEYSYNEKYISNTAQNSVARASLNLPKKFDTLTEYNIQMEYENQGTGANTAEIGWSFASNDVLEIFLKKSKIRDKERYSEYDMLASTSFGSVPQQYAIRNNVRSDGDFSIASAYWMRGELNGPQFGSQFDCYNINESSQEKLQKDETDNIHVTDTVTLSPLNTSATSEDIQDRILSIKKMVRDNGAVFAKYIHFDKAFNADGTAYNNPDQYAIQGSVEITNGIAIVGWDDNYGASNFGECKPNSNGAFIVVINRDVELYNGEKTVRMGKYYLSYDMVKYFTECSSIKRVVQGDRSRFYYEYDKKDHKGIGYGTGTTNMYANKYNNISGETQKIKSITSYCEVPGSYFNVYVSTDGNVKNLKKVNVNGSSTNGYCVANMGYFSVNLSDSINVDNGEFIVAIEVKSPYTNSKSIPQEKNSVSDAAISGRCLISDSAKSMIAGTYKDCGSSNNIVKVYTDSVNRVWTFDATEFSDLHNKKVEETKQINGLTLNKNLAFFNSIKLFKGVKLTNYIIMTGVGNPESNSIGFNVNGPSKIYVLGKSNNEDVTRRLAVYSQNNKTKIGEISLSKANGYCYKYEGSADKLFLYTIDDSVRIYRVAVEDYDKNKYGAYEDEDDDSIQYYDFSWIDSDTMLKSDTQYKGLSMFASAYYPISLVANESTSNNGYRTYYGLNLAGAGTDTAGTIAFDVRKQSDIYITARSSSNGSRFMYLTNRYCCDLDTDIEGEGITITGDINTYKIQYNGDGGKIFLRSKAEGIRIMKIAVVPRLDWAAKEDALNVDSTDELKIGEALPTKDINGYTFSGQAWITQSTSSDYTKAVKLRTRYYQNAGKITFEIGDSRGTNDRNPNRIIRVKAKADKDGATLILGNKYGYIFGSAPLSTELKEYAFNYSGDYETLDLFTYSVNDVMTEVYSISKTDINYSTDDYELTIVKDANGYGRCLLSVENVPNLNVYRFKLYYDKDQLTFDSFVKDDVLNNEGYIADKLSVSNNTSEAYLWITVDGDVQKYNWSGVLGEIKFKFKDGVSRSKVKLSAQKVA
;
A
#
# COMPACT_ATOMS: atom_id res chain seq x y z
N MET A 1 23.01 -50.42 -67.29
CA MET A 1 23.51 -50.41 -65.89
C MET A 1 24.46 -49.21 -65.76
N ARG A 2 24.18 -48.31 -64.81
CA ARG A 2 24.81 -46.99 -64.53
C ARG A 2 24.46 -45.82 -65.48
N ARG A 3 24.13 -44.68 -64.84
CA ARG A 3 23.84 -43.31 -65.32
C ARG A 3 22.44 -42.99 -65.85
N ILE A 4 21.43 -43.04 -64.98
CA ILE A 4 20.27 -42.12 -65.01
C ILE A 4 19.86 -41.80 -63.55
N ILE A 5 20.55 -40.84 -62.93
CA ILE A 5 20.08 -40.11 -61.73
C ILE A 5 20.71 -38.72 -61.84
N SER A 6 19.99 -37.73 -62.40
CA SER A 6 20.29 -36.28 -62.23
C SER A 6 19.27 -35.32 -62.89
N PHE A 7 18.08 -35.76 -63.34
CA PHE A 7 17.16 -34.86 -64.05
C PHE A 7 15.72 -34.80 -63.55
N THR A 8 15.45 -35.25 -62.32
CA THR A 8 14.08 -35.24 -61.76
C THR A 8 13.95 -34.60 -60.38
N LEU A 9 15.02 -33.96 -59.85
CA LEU A 9 14.96 -33.18 -58.61
C LEU A 9 14.99 -31.65 -58.83
N GLY A 10 15.30 -31.18 -60.05
CA GLY A 10 15.44 -29.75 -60.33
C GLY A 10 14.14 -29.00 -60.64
N PHE A 11 13.05 -29.68 -60.97
CA PHE A 11 11.82 -29.03 -61.46
C PHE A 11 10.68 -28.98 -60.43
N LEU A 12 10.71 -29.78 -59.36
CA LEU A 12 9.71 -29.70 -58.28
C LEU A 12 10.08 -28.71 -57.17
N LEU A 13 11.37 -28.32 -57.07
CA LEU A 13 11.84 -27.35 -56.09
C LEU A 13 11.60 -25.90 -56.53
N ILE A 14 11.38 -25.65 -57.83
CA ILE A 14 11.23 -24.30 -58.41
C ILE A 14 9.74 -23.87 -58.47
N LEU A 15 8.78 -24.80 -58.57
CA LEU A 15 7.36 -24.43 -58.51
C LEU A 15 6.82 -24.21 -57.07
N ASN A 16 7.44 -24.80 -56.04
CA ASN A 16 7.09 -24.53 -54.64
C ASN A 16 7.86 -23.37 -54.01
N THR A 17 8.85 -22.80 -54.71
CA THR A 17 9.54 -21.57 -54.28
C THR A 17 9.08 -20.33 -55.04
N MET A 18 8.54 -20.46 -56.26
CA MET A 18 8.01 -19.31 -57.02
C MET A 18 6.54 -18.93 -56.71
N LEU A 19 5.81 -19.73 -55.91
CA LEU A 19 4.47 -19.37 -55.39
C LEU A 19 4.51 -18.78 -53.97
N PHE A 20 5.68 -18.66 -53.36
CA PHE A 20 5.88 -18.12 -52.00
C PHE A 20 6.58 -16.75 -51.96
N PHE A 21 6.89 -16.16 -53.11
CA PHE A 21 7.47 -14.82 -53.25
C PHE A 21 6.49 -13.83 -53.90
N THR A 22 5.29 -13.68 -53.32
CA THR A 22 4.39 -12.53 -53.54
C THR A 22 3.31 -12.51 -52.44
N TYR A 23 3.71 -12.41 -51.18
CA TYR A 23 2.83 -11.98 -50.09
C TYR A 23 3.54 -10.96 -49.16
N GLY A 24 4.40 -10.14 -49.77
CA GLY A 24 4.96 -8.95 -49.17
C GLY A 24 4.62 -7.77 -50.08
N GLU A 25 4.00 -6.76 -49.48
CA GLU A 25 3.86 -5.40 -50.02
C GLU A 25 3.00 -5.25 -51.28
N ASN A 26 1.69 -5.45 -51.14
CA ASN A 26 0.73 -4.61 -51.86
C ASN A 26 -0.03 -3.78 -50.81
N ILE A 27 0.61 -2.70 -50.38
CA ILE A 27 0.03 -1.65 -49.54
C ILE A 27 -0.76 -0.74 -50.48
N ASP A 28 -2.05 -1.01 -50.67
CA ASP A 28 -2.89 -0.13 -51.50
C ASP A 28 -4.30 0.07 -50.92
N SER A 29 -4.44 0.01 -49.59
CA SER A 29 -5.66 0.45 -48.90
C SER A 29 -5.43 1.02 -47.49
N ALA A 30 -4.17 1.33 -47.15
CA ALA A 30 -3.79 1.98 -45.89
C ALA A 30 -3.81 3.53 -45.97
N GLU A 31 -4.04 4.13 -47.15
CA GLU A 31 -3.98 5.59 -47.33
C GLU A 31 -4.91 6.37 -46.41
N LYS A 32 -6.11 5.85 -46.10
CA LYS A 32 -7.12 6.63 -45.36
C LYS A 32 -6.69 7.05 -43.95
N TYR A 33 -5.86 6.26 -43.27
CA TYR A 33 -5.48 6.47 -41.87
C TYR A 33 -3.98 6.65 -41.68
N ARG A 34 -3.18 6.63 -42.76
CA ARG A 34 -1.74 6.89 -42.70
C ARG A 34 -1.52 8.36 -42.36
N ASN A 35 -0.64 8.62 -41.41
CA ASN A 35 -0.36 9.97 -40.95
C ASN A 35 0.60 10.67 -41.90
N GLU A 36 0.12 11.68 -42.63
CA GLU A 36 0.94 12.47 -43.55
C GLU A 36 2.17 13.10 -42.86
N LYS A 37 2.08 13.46 -41.58
CA LYS A 37 3.22 14.00 -40.80
C LYS A 37 4.34 12.98 -40.62
N TYR A 38 3.99 11.69 -40.54
CA TYR A 38 4.97 10.61 -40.47
C TYR A 38 5.68 10.42 -41.83
N ASP A 39 4.97 10.65 -42.93
CA ASP A 39 5.56 10.57 -44.27
C ASP A 39 6.51 11.76 -44.54
N ASP A 40 6.14 12.95 -44.11
CA ASP A 40 7.01 14.12 -44.16
C ASP A 40 8.25 13.92 -43.29
N TYR A 41 8.10 13.31 -42.11
CA TYR A 41 9.21 12.90 -41.28
C TYR A 41 10.18 11.96 -42.01
N LEU A 42 9.67 10.89 -42.65
CA LEU A 42 10.49 9.96 -43.44
C LEU A 42 11.24 10.64 -44.60
N LYS A 43 10.55 11.50 -45.37
CA LYS A 43 11.17 12.25 -46.47
C LYS A 43 12.26 13.21 -46.00
N ASN A 44 12.11 13.79 -44.81
CA ASN A 44 13.10 14.72 -44.26
C ASN A 44 14.36 13.99 -43.77
N ILE A 45 14.22 12.76 -43.27
CA ILE A 45 15.37 11.91 -42.93
C ILE A 45 16.16 11.50 -44.18
N GLU A 46 15.48 11.14 -45.27
CA GLU A 46 16.14 10.73 -46.52
C GLU A 46 17.01 11.85 -47.16
N ASN A 47 16.71 13.12 -46.88
CA ASN A 47 17.34 14.28 -47.53
C ASN A 47 18.46 14.98 -46.73
N ASN A 48 18.75 14.57 -45.49
CA ASN A 48 19.74 15.25 -44.65
C ASN A 48 20.55 14.27 -43.78
N GLU A 49 21.87 14.15 -44.02
CA GLU A 49 22.79 13.34 -43.19
C GLU A 49 23.03 13.89 -41.77
N LYS A 50 22.42 15.04 -41.42
CA LYS A 50 22.75 15.82 -40.21
C LYS A 50 21.56 16.28 -39.38
N TYR A 51 20.35 15.81 -39.68
CA TYR A 51 19.23 16.04 -38.77
C TYR A 51 19.32 15.00 -37.66
N ASP A 52 19.74 15.45 -36.47
CA ASP A 52 19.60 14.66 -35.23
C ASP A 52 18.19 14.10 -35.14
N GLU A 53 18.11 12.86 -34.64
CA GLU A 53 16.94 11.99 -34.50
C GLU A 53 15.76 12.66 -33.75
N LYS A 54 15.09 13.65 -34.37
CA LYS A 54 13.77 14.10 -33.89
C LYS A 54 12.81 12.90 -33.98
N ILE A 55 11.95 12.72 -33.00
CA ILE A 55 11.09 11.52 -32.91
C ILE A 55 9.98 11.55 -33.97
N ALA A 56 9.75 10.40 -34.60
CA ALA A 56 8.72 10.20 -35.60
C ALA A 56 7.30 10.38 -35.03
N PRO A 57 6.41 11.14 -35.68
CA PRO A 57 4.97 11.10 -35.37
C PRO A 57 4.43 9.67 -35.42
N MET A 58 3.30 9.37 -34.77
CA MET A 58 2.70 8.04 -34.93
C MET A 58 2.33 7.78 -36.39
N GLU A 59 2.62 6.58 -36.90
CA GLU A 59 2.42 6.20 -38.30
C GLU A 59 0.94 6.29 -38.74
N TYR A 60 0.00 6.15 -37.80
CA TYR A 60 -1.43 6.16 -38.07
C TYR A 60 -2.20 7.18 -37.23
N SER A 61 -3.26 7.73 -37.84
CA SER A 61 -4.21 8.66 -37.24
C SER A 61 -5.64 8.13 -37.47
N TYR A 62 -6.34 7.76 -36.39
CA TYR A 62 -7.69 7.18 -36.43
C TYR A 62 -8.80 8.18 -36.11
N ASN A 63 -8.45 9.40 -35.65
CA ASN A 63 -9.38 10.44 -35.20
C ASN A 63 -10.41 9.90 -34.16
N GLU A 64 -9.98 8.99 -33.30
CA GLU A 64 -10.84 8.38 -32.29
C GLU A 64 -11.21 9.36 -31.17
N LYS A 65 -12.40 9.13 -30.59
CA LYS A 65 -12.89 9.87 -29.43
C LYS A 65 -12.58 9.11 -28.15
N TYR A 66 -12.32 9.82 -27.06
CA TYR A 66 -12.19 9.19 -25.75
C TYR A 66 -13.57 8.75 -25.21
N ILE A 67 -13.64 7.50 -24.71
CA ILE A 67 -14.83 6.93 -24.07
C ILE A 67 -14.57 6.72 -22.58
N SER A 68 -15.34 7.41 -21.74
CA SER A 68 -15.25 7.30 -20.27
C SER A 68 -15.59 5.90 -19.76
N ASN A 69 -14.93 5.46 -18.68
CA ASN A 69 -15.24 4.21 -17.98
C ASN A 69 -16.68 4.18 -17.43
N THR A 70 -17.28 5.33 -17.11
CA THR A 70 -18.68 5.40 -16.62
C THR A 70 -19.71 5.03 -17.69
N ALA A 71 -19.34 5.08 -18.98
CA ALA A 71 -20.25 4.80 -20.09
C ALA A 71 -20.29 3.31 -20.51
N GLN A 72 -19.39 2.46 -20.00
CA GLN A 72 -19.39 1.02 -20.30
C GLN A 72 -20.30 0.20 -19.37
N ASN A 73 -20.65 0.72 -18.20
CA ASN A 73 -21.69 0.14 -17.34
C ASN A 73 -23.04 0.75 -17.70
N SER A 74 -24.03 -0.09 -17.96
CA SER A 74 -25.35 0.16 -18.55
C SER A 74 -26.29 1.12 -17.79
N VAL A 75 -25.85 2.34 -17.49
CA VAL A 75 -26.72 3.43 -17.03
C VAL A 75 -26.80 4.46 -18.15
N ALA A 76 -28.02 4.89 -18.46
CA ALA A 76 -28.38 5.72 -19.60
C ALA A 76 -27.36 6.84 -19.91
N ARG A 77 -27.13 7.10 -21.21
CA ARG A 77 -26.40 8.26 -21.76
C ARG A 77 -26.99 9.58 -21.22
N ALA A 78 -26.67 9.97 -20.00
CA ALA A 78 -26.71 11.35 -19.61
C ALA A 78 -25.52 12.02 -20.31
N SER A 79 -25.79 12.98 -21.20
CA SER A 79 -24.76 13.87 -21.73
C SER A 79 -24.06 14.51 -20.53
N LEU A 80 -22.85 14.05 -20.22
CA LEU A 80 -22.01 14.66 -19.20
C LEU A 80 -21.69 16.08 -19.67
N ASN A 81 -22.49 17.06 -19.24
CA ASN A 81 -22.17 18.47 -19.41
C ASN A 81 -20.90 18.74 -18.61
N LEU A 82 -19.77 18.89 -19.31
CA LEU A 82 -18.53 19.31 -18.71
C LEU A 82 -18.67 20.78 -18.25
N PRO A 83 -18.09 21.17 -17.10
CA PRO A 83 -18.07 22.57 -16.72
C PRO A 83 -17.28 23.39 -17.73
N LYS A 84 -17.60 24.69 -17.86
CA LYS A 84 -16.84 25.61 -18.72
C LYS A 84 -15.41 25.83 -18.25
N LYS A 85 -15.13 25.56 -16.98
CA LYS A 85 -13.80 25.65 -16.38
C LYS A 85 -13.60 24.48 -15.42
N PHE A 86 -12.42 23.89 -15.44
CA PHE A 86 -12.04 22.81 -14.54
C PHE A 86 -10.54 22.84 -14.32
N ASP A 87 -10.09 22.52 -13.12
CA ASP A 87 -8.68 22.47 -12.76
C ASP A 87 -8.50 21.37 -11.73
N THR A 88 -7.92 20.24 -12.14
CA THR A 88 -7.74 19.06 -11.29
C THR A 88 -6.98 19.42 -10.00
N LEU A 89 -6.00 20.31 -10.09
CA LEU A 89 -5.18 20.67 -8.93
C LEU A 89 -6.02 21.37 -7.85
N THR A 90 -6.88 22.30 -8.27
CA THR A 90 -7.78 23.02 -7.36
C THR A 90 -8.90 22.12 -6.85
N GLU A 91 -9.53 21.35 -7.74
CA GLU A 91 -10.69 20.50 -7.41
C GLU A 91 -10.35 19.44 -6.35
N TYR A 92 -9.17 18.84 -6.45
CA TYR A 92 -8.72 17.77 -5.56
C TYR A 92 -7.71 18.25 -4.50
N ASN A 93 -7.49 19.56 -4.38
CA ASN A 93 -6.50 20.16 -3.46
C ASN A 93 -5.10 19.52 -3.59
N ILE A 94 -4.68 19.27 -4.83
CA ILE A 94 -3.37 18.68 -5.15
C ILE A 94 -2.33 19.79 -5.15
N GLN A 95 -1.38 19.70 -4.23
CA GLN A 95 -0.19 20.54 -4.25
C GLN A 95 0.86 19.89 -5.15
N MET A 96 1.29 20.64 -6.17
CA MET A 96 2.41 20.30 -7.03
C MET A 96 3.61 21.15 -6.60
N GLU A 97 4.77 20.52 -6.53
CA GLU A 97 6.03 21.23 -6.43
C GLU A 97 6.65 21.28 -7.82
N TYR A 98 6.90 22.48 -8.33
CA TYR A 98 7.40 22.65 -9.69
C TYR A 98 8.89 22.34 -9.74
N GLU A 99 9.24 21.26 -10.41
CA GLU A 99 10.60 20.75 -10.48
C GLU A 99 11.47 21.51 -11.49
N ASN A 100 12.73 21.07 -11.66
CA ASN A 100 13.68 21.70 -12.55
C ASN A 100 14.30 20.73 -13.57
N GLN A 101 13.86 20.81 -14.81
CA GLN A 101 14.55 20.12 -15.91
C GLN A 101 15.78 20.89 -16.46
N GLY A 102 15.98 22.17 -16.11
CA GLY A 102 17.09 23.01 -16.58
C GLY A 102 16.80 23.94 -17.78
N THR A 103 17.80 24.73 -18.21
CA THR A 103 17.74 25.72 -19.31
C THR A 103 18.53 25.31 -20.56
N GLY A 104 17.92 25.43 -21.75
CA GLY A 104 18.59 25.31 -23.06
C GLY A 104 18.18 24.09 -23.90
N ALA A 105 18.56 24.05 -25.18
CA ALA A 105 18.14 23.01 -26.13
C ALA A 105 18.46 21.58 -25.64
N ASN A 106 19.64 21.36 -25.04
CA ASN A 106 20.10 20.04 -24.59
C ASN A 106 19.48 19.56 -23.25
N THR A 107 18.82 20.42 -22.48
CA THR A 107 18.09 20.06 -21.24
C THR A 107 16.58 20.10 -21.44
N ALA A 108 16.13 20.60 -22.58
CA ALA A 108 14.72 20.67 -22.90
C ALA A 108 14.16 19.36 -23.47
N GLU A 109 15.04 18.52 -24.04
CA GLU A 109 14.72 17.20 -24.58
C GLU A 109 14.29 16.17 -23.51
N ILE A 110 14.53 16.40 -22.22
CA ILE A 110 14.12 15.48 -21.15
C ILE A 110 12.74 15.77 -20.55
N GLY A 111 12.05 16.83 -21.00
CA GLY A 111 10.76 17.28 -20.43
C GLY A 111 9.63 16.24 -20.53
N TRP A 112 9.76 15.26 -21.42
CA TRP A 112 8.81 14.15 -21.52
C TRP A 112 8.74 13.31 -20.23
N SER A 113 9.87 13.14 -19.53
CA SER A 113 9.95 12.33 -18.31
C SER A 113 9.20 12.99 -17.17
N PHE A 114 9.46 14.28 -16.94
CA PHE A 114 8.73 15.16 -16.01
C PHE A 114 7.23 15.14 -16.28
N ALA A 115 6.81 15.46 -17.51
CA ALA A 115 5.39 15.50 -17.84
C ALA A 115 4.70 14.13 -17.72
N SER A 116 5.43 13.04 -17.95
CA SER A 116 4.89 11.68 -17.77
C SER A 116 4.71 11.36 -16.28
N ASN A 117 5.70 11.66 -15.44
CA ASN A 117 5.59 11.50 -13.99
C ASN A 117 4.54 12.43 -13.38
N ASP A 118 4.44 13.69 -13.79
CA ASP A 118 3.37 14.61 -13.38
C ASP A 118 1.99 13.99 -13.63
N VAL A 119 1.79 13.39 -14.81
CA VAL A 119 0.51 12.73 -15.16
C VAL A 119 0.24 11.52 -14.27
N LEU A 120 1.25 10.75 -13.92
CA LEU A 120 1.13 9.63 -12.97
C LEU A 120 0.84 10.12 -11.55
N GLU A 121 1.60 11.07 -11.04
CA GLU A 121 1.44 11.63 -9.69
C GLU A 121 0.06 12.27 -9.51
N ILE A 122 -0.40 13.05 -10.48
CA ILE A 122 -1.74 13.67 -10.44
C ILE A 122 -2.82 12.58 -10.49
N PHE A 123 -2.64 11.52 -11.30
CA PHE A 123 -3.56 10.39 -11.31
C PHE A 123 -3.66 9.73 -9.93
N LEU A 124 -2.53 9.50 -9.26
CA LEU A 124 -2.46 8.84 -7.95
C LEU A 124 -3.08 9.70 -6.85
N LYS A 125 -2.74 10.99 -6.80
CA LYS A 125 -3.28 11.97 -5.83
C LYS A 125 -4.78 12.15 -6.02
N LYS A 126 -5.25 12.30 -7.26
CA LYS A 126 -6.69 12.33 -7.57
C LYS A 126 -7.40 11.04 -7.14
N SER A 127 -6.77 9.90 -7.37
CA SER A 127 -7.34 8.58 -7.06
C SER A 127 -7.18 8.19 -5.58
N LYS A 128 -6.53 9.03 -4.76
CA LYS A 128 -6.20 8.77 -3.35
C LYS A 128 -5.45 7.45 -3.15
N ILE A 129 -4.62 7.09 -4.13
CA ILE A 129 -3.72 5.93 -4.07
C ILE A 129 -2.44 6.32 -3.33
N ARG A 130 -1.93 7.53 -3.58
CA ARG A 130 -0.77 8.15 -2.93
C ARG A 130 -1.00 9.67 -2.81
N ASP A 131 -0.61 10.27 -1.68
CA ASP A 131 -0.86 11.69 -1.42
C ASP A 131 0.42 12.57 -1.39
N LYS A 132 1.61 12.02 -1.06
CA LYS A 132 2.82 12.82 -0.77
C LYS A 132 4.08 12.47 -1.56
N GLU A 133 4.09 11.40 -2.34
CA GLU A 133 5.33 10.87 -2.92
C GLU A 133 5.62 11.44 -4.32
N ARG A 134 6.91 11.51 -4.67
CA ARG A 134 7.40 11.90 -5.99
C ARG A 134 8.20 10.80 -6.65
N TYR A 135 8.16 10.78 -7.97
CA TYR A 135 8.88 9.79 -8.75
C TYR A 135 10.09 10.36 -9.45
N SER A 136 11.16 9.57 -9.50
CA SER A 136 12.43 9.96 -10.09
C SER A 136 12.36 9.99 -11.62
N GLU A 137 12.41 11.19 -12.21
CA GLU A 137 12.64 11.37 -13.64
C GLU A 137 14.00 10.81 -14.03
N TYR A 138 15.01 10.98 -13.18
CA TYR A 138 16.35 10.46 -13.44
C TYR A 138 16.35 8.94 -13.60
N ASP A 139 15.64 8.22 -12.73
CA ASP A 139 15.55 6.76 -12.86
C ASP A 139 14.87 6.37 -14.18
N MET A 140 13.78 7.04 -14.56
CA MET A 140 13.14 6.81 -15.86
C MET A 140 14.11 7.10 -17.01
N LEU A 141 14.89 8.18 -16.91
CA LEU A 141 15.86 8.56 -17.93
C LEU A 141 16.97 7.51 -18.04
N ALA A 142 17.59 7.12 -16.93
CA ALA A 142 18.67 6.14 -16.88
C ALA A 142 18.21 4.72 -17.27
N SER A 143 17.02 4.31 -16.82
CA SER A 143 16.45 2.99 -17.08
C SER A 143 15.99 2.78 -18.53
N THR A 144 16.01 3.84 -19.35
CA THR A 144 15.60 3.79 -20.77
C THR A 144 16.74 4.10 -21.75
N SER A 145 17.96 4.35 -21.26
CA SER A 145 19.08 4.85 -22.08
C SER A 145 20.26 3.89 -22.20
N PHE A 146 20.87 3.87 -23.38
CA PHE A 146 22.06 3.08 -23.68
C PHE A 146 23.27 3.54 -22.84
N GLY A 147 24.09 2.61 -22.40
CA GLY A 147 25.23 2.86 -21.50
C GLY A 147 24.88 2.75 -20.00
N SER A 148 23.64 3.09 -19.61
CA SER A 148 23.18 3.00 -18.21
C SER A 148 22.55 1.66 -17.84
N VAL A 149 21.91 0.99 -18.82
CA VAL A 149 21.29 -0.33 -18.66
C VAL A 149 21.72 -1.29 -19.79
N PRO A 150 21.55 -2.62 -19.62
CA PRO A 150 21.76 -3.57 -20.72
C PRO A 150 20.93 -3.22 -21.96
N GLN A 151 21.48 -3.47 -23.16
CA GLN A 151 20.89 -3.07 -24.46
C GLN A 151 19.43 -3.53 -24.67
N GLN A 152 19.01 -4.61 -24.01
CA GLN A 152 17.63 -5.11 -24.06
C GLN A 152 16.62 -4.14 -23.43
N TYR A 153 17.03 -3.30 -22.47
CA TYR A 153 16.17 -2.29 -21.83
C TYR A 153 16.36 -0.88 -22.39
N ALA A 154 17.48 -0.63 -23.07
CA ALA A 154 17.77 0.65 -23.68
C ALA A 154 16.87 0.92 -24.91
N ILE A 155 16.11 2.01 -24.85
CA ILE A 155 15.27 2.52 -25.92
C ILE A 155 15.92 3.74 -26.58
N ARG A 156 16.69 4.52 -25.80
CA ARG A 156 17.31 5.79 -26.21
C ARG A 156 18.83 5.71 -26.24
N ASN A 157 19.46 6.59 -27.01
CA ASN A 157 20.91 6.62 -27.19
C ASN A 157 21.67 7.10 -25.94
N ASN A 158 21.12 8.08 -25.21
CA ASN A 158 21.69 8.52 -23.93
C ASN A 158 20.58 9.11 -23.02
N VAL A 159 20.94 9.53 -21.81
CA VAL A 159 19.99 10.04 -20.80
C VAL A 159 19.39 11.40 -21.12
N ARG A 160 20.00 12.17 -22.03
CA ARG A 160 19.56 13.50 -22.46
C ARG A 160 18.69 13.49 -23.73
N SER A 161 18.62 12.36 -24.43
CA SER A 161 17.82 12.23 -25.67
C SER A 161 16.32 12.46 -25.42
N ASP A 162 15.62 13.00 -26.43
CA ASP A 162 14.16 13.16 -26.42
C ASP A 162 13.41 11.82 -26.17
N GLY A 163 12.15 11.90 -25.75
CA GLY A 163 11.29 10.76 -25.47
C GLY A 163 9.81 11.07 -25.49
N ASP A 164 8.98 10.04 -25.33
CA ASP A 164 7.52 10.06 -25.47
C ASP A 164 6.85 9.32 -24.32
N PHE A 165 5.53 9.49 -24.16
CA PHE A 165 4.80 8.79 -23.11
C PHE A 165 4.73 7.27 -23.36
N SER A 166 4.89 6.81 -24.60
CA SER A 166 5.05 5.39 -24.92
C SER A 166 6.29 4.76 -24.26
N ILE A 167 7.38 5.52 -24.15
CA ILE A 167 8.62 5.12 -23.46
C ILE A 167 8.38 5.07 -21.96
N ALA A 168 7.73 6.09 -21.38
CA ALA A 168 7.33 6.10 -19.97
C ALA A 168 6.43 4.89 -19.65
N SER A 169 5.45 4.62 -20.52
CA SER A 169 4.54 3.49 -20.41
C SER A 169 5.28 2.16 -20.42
N ALA A 170 6.23 1.97 -21.33
CA ALA A 170 7.07 0.77 -21.36
C ALA A 170 7.89 0.63 -20.08
N TYR A 171 8.49 1.72 -19.57
CA TYR A 171 9.24 1.73 -18.32
C TYR A 171 8.39 1.33 -17.11
N TRP A 172 7.19 1.90 -16.95
CA TRP A 172 6.28 1.55 -15.84
C TRP A 172 5.69 0.13 -15.95
N MET A 173 5.60 -0.43 -17.16
CA MET A 173 4.97 -1.73 -17.42
C MET A 173 5.94 -2.93 -17.40
N ARG A 174 7.24 -2.70 -17.23
CA ARG A 174 8.23 -3.79 -17.09
C ARG A 174 8.01 -4.58 -15.80
N GLY A 175 8.42 -5.83 -15.81
CA GLY A 175 8.58 -6.67 -14.62
C GLY A 175 9.98 -6.56 -13.98
N GLU A 176 11.01 -6.24 -14.77
CA GLU A 176 12.40 -6.05 -14.30
C GLU A 176 12.90 -4.64 -14.61
N LEU A 177 13.63 -4.02 -13.67
CA LEU A 177 14.01 -2.60 -13.75
C LEU A 177 12.78 -1.72 -13.99
N ASN A 178 11.71 -2.06 -13.29
CA ASN A 178 10.42 -1.39 -13.39
C ASN A 178 10.40 -0.14 -12.52
N GLY A 179 9.64 0.84 -12.99
CA GLY A 179 9.29 2.01 -12.22
C GLY A 179 7.80 2.10 -11.91
N PRO A 180 7.39 3.20 -11.27
CA PRO A 180 8.24 4.33 -10.90
C PRO A 180 9.06 4.08 -9.63
N GLN A 181 10.21 4.72 -9.51
CA GLN A 181 11.03 4.75 -8.29
C GLN A 181 10.78 6.05 -7.53
N PHE A 182 10.85 6.00 -6.20
CA PHE A 182 10.96 7.23 -5.43
C PHE A 182 12.28 7.93 -5.74
N GLY A 183 12.26 9.26 -5.78
CA GLY A 183 13.45 10.06 -5.97
C GLY A 183 13.67 11.02 -4.83
N SER A 184 14.90 11.09 -4.32
CA SER A 184 15.44 12.35 -3.83
C SER A 184 15.57 13.30 -5.01
N GLN A 185 15.20 14.58 -4.87
CA GLN A 185 15.33 15.62 -5.90
C GLN A 185 16.77 15.66 -6.45
N PHE A 186 17.11 14.86 -7.45
CA PHE A 186 18.32 15.06 -8.23
C PHE A 186 18.01 16.17 -9.21
N ASP A 187 18.74 17.28 -9.07
CA ASP A 187 18.73 18.36 -10.04
C ASP A 187 19.30 17.78 -11.35
N CYS A 188 18.42 17.23 -12.20
CA CYS A 188 18.78 16.50 -13.42
C CYS A 188 19.59 17.37 -14.41
N TYR A 189 19.62 18.69 -14.16
CA TYR A 189 20.54 19.66 -14.73
C TYR A 189 22.03 19.27 -14.64
N ASN A 190 22.45 18.62 -13.55
CA ASN A 190 23.86 18.33 -13.24
C ASN A 190 24.36 16.95 -13.73
N ILE A 191 23.59 16.21 -14.54
CA ILE A 191 24.02 14.91 -15.06
C ILE A 191 25.09 15.12 -16.14
N ASN A 192 26.37 15.04 -15.79
CA ASN A 192 27.46 15.02 -16.76
C ASN A 192 27.47 13.67 -17.51
N GLU A 193 27.88 13.65 -18.79
CA GLU A 193 27.99 12.39 -19.56
C GLU A 193 28.92 11.37 -18.89
N SER A 194 29.88 11.83 -18.08
CA SER A 194 30.81 11.00 -17.31
C SER A 194 30.26 10.46 -15.99
N SER A 195 29.12 10.97 -15.50
CA SER A 195 28.46 10.55 -14.26
C SER A 195 27.30 9.59 -14.52
N GLN A 196 27.43 8.67 -15.48
CA GLN A 196 26.58 7.47 -15.59
C GLN A 196 26.83 6.52 -14.40
N GLU A 197 26.78 7.05 -13.18
CA GLU A 197 26.90 6.24 -11.97
C GLU A 197 25.80 5.18 -12.00
N LYS A 198 26.17 3.95 -11.62
CA LYS A 198 25.27 2.80 -11.59
C LYS A 198 23.99 3.20 -10.85
N LEU A 199 22.83 2.88 -11.43
CA LEU A 199 21.53 2.87 -10.75
C LEU A 199 21.71 2.29 -9.33
N GLN A 200 21.80 3.15 -8.31
CA GLN A 200 21.51 2.75 -6.95
C GLN A 200 19.99 2.62 -6.94
N LYS A 201 19.50 1.39 -6.85
CA LYS A 201 18.07 1.17 -6.69
C LYS A 201 17.67 1.76 -5.35
N ASP A 202 17.02 2.92 -5.40
CA ASP A 202 16.20 3.42 -4.31
C ASP A 202 15.01 2.45 -4.10
N GLU A 203 14.22 2.70 -3.05
CA GLU A 203 13.07 1.88 -2.73
C GLU A 203 12.05 1.90 -3.88
N THR A 204 11.71 0.71 -4.37
CA THR A 204 10.71 0.54 -5.44
C THR A 204 9.33 0.74 -4.84
N ASP A 205 8.56 1.71 -5.36
CA ASP A 205 7.18 1.90 -4.91
C ASP A 205 6.38 0.62 -5.16
N ASN A 206 5.46 0.27 -4.26
CA ASN A 206 4.60 -0.91 -4.35
C ASN A 206 3.36 -0.67 -5.25
N ILE A 207 3.50 0.17 -6.27
CA ILE A 207 2.50 0.35 -7.32
C ILE A 207 2.90 -0.37 -8.60
N HIS A 208 1.90 -0.65 -9.42
CA HIS A 208 2.04 -1.21 -10.76
C HIS A 208 1.05 -0.52 -11.70
N VAL A 209 1.56 0.21 -12.69
CA VAL A 209 0.72 0.79 -13.74
C VAL A 209 0.24 -0.36 -14.62
N THR A 210 -1.06 -0.47 -14.86
CA THR A 210 -1.63 -1.61 -15.62
C THR A 210 -2.35 -1.20 -16.89
N ASP A 211 -2.80 0.05 -16.98
CA ASP A 211 -3.54 0.53 -18.14
C ASP A 211 -3.16 1.98 -18.45
N THR A 212 -2.87 2.23 -19.72
CA THR A 212 -2.67 3.58 -20.27
C THR A 212 -3.67 3.81 -21.38
N VAL A 213 -3.90 5.08 -21.71
CA VAL A 213 -4.73 5.47 -22.84
C VAL A 213 -4.01 6.51 -23.67
N THR A 214 -4.00 6.30 -24.99
CA THR A 214 -3.43 7.19 -25.98
C THR A 214 -4.47 7.49 -27.05
N LEU A 215 -4.54 8.75 -27.46
CA LEU A 215 -5.29 9.17 -28.63
C LEU A 215 -4.31 9.41 -29.78
N SER A 216 -4.57 8.81 -30.94
CA SER A 216 -3.78 9.02 -32.15
C SER A 216 -3.72 10.50 -32.56
N PRO A 217 -2.68 11.01 -33.22
CA PRO A 217 -2.61 12.42 -33.60
C PRO A 217 -3.77 12.77 -34.53
N LEU A 218 -4.21 14.03 -34.55
CA LEU A 218 -5.16 14.45 -35.59
C LEU A 218 -4.47 14.46 -36.96
N ASN A 219 -5.18 14.01 -37.98
CA ASN A 219 -4.76 14.11 -39.37
C ASN A 219 -4.58 15.59 -39.78
N THR A 220 -3.64 15.88 -40.68
CA THR A 220 -3.42 17.22 -41.27
C THR A 220 -4.67 17.80 -41.94
N SER A 221 -5.55 16.93 -42.45
CA SER A 221 -6.85 17.26 -43.03
C SER A 221 -8.01 17.33 -42.02
N ALA A 222 -7.73 17.25 -40.70
CA ALA A 222 -8.75 17.30 -39.66
C ALA A 222 -9.62 18.55 -39.76
N THR A 223 -10.94 18.35 -39.70
CA THR A 223 -11.92 19.43 -39.75
C THR A 223 -11.99 20.17 -38.42
N SER A 224 -12.62 21.35 -38.40
CA SER A 224 -12.90 22.06 -37.14
C SER A 224 -13.72 21.21 -36.17
N GLU A 225 -14.60 20.32 -36.67
CA GLU A 225 -15.37 19.41 -35.83
C GLU A 225 -14.47 18.36 -35.17
N ASP A 226 -13.52 17.78 -35.91
CA ASP A 226 -12.54 16.83 -35.36
C ASP A 226 -11.67 17.47 -34.26
N ILE A 227 -11.27 18.73 -34.44
CA ILE A 227 -10.53 19.49 -33.43
C ILE A 227 -11.38 19.69 -32.17
N GLN A 228 -12.66 20.06 -32.32
CA GLN A 228 -13.57 20.22 -31.18
C GLN A 228 -13.83 18.90 -30.45
N ASP A 229 -14.00 17.80 -31.18
CA ASP A 229 -14.13 16.46 -30.61
C ASP A 229 -12.86 16.02 -29.87
N ARG A 230 -11.68 16.41 -30.38
CA ARG A 230 -10.41 16.16 -29.69
C ARG A 230 -10.28 16.97 -28.41
N ILE A 231 -10.62 18.26 -28.44
CA ILE A 231 -10.67 19.11 -27.24
C ILE A 231 -11.58 18.47 -26.19
N LEU A 232 -12.77 18.05 -26.59
CA LEU A 232 -13.72 17.38 -25.71
C LEU A 232 -13.17 16.06 -25.15
N SER A 233 -12.44 15.28 -25.96
CA SER A 233 -11.81 14.03 -25.54
C SER A 233 -10.71 14.28 -24.50
N ILE A 234 -9.85 15.28 -24.71
CA ILE A 234 -8.81 15.67 -23.75
C ILE A 234 -9.46 16.12 -22.43
N LYS A 235 -10.50 16.96 -22.47
CA LYS A 235 -11.21 17.39 -21.25
C LYS A 235 -11.80 16.21 -20.46
N LYS A 236 -12.37 15.22 -21.17
CA LYS A 236 -12.88 14.00 -20.53
C LYS A 236 -11.75 13.18 -19.90
N MET A 237 -10.61 13.03 -20.58
CA MET A 237 -9.44 12.36 -20.01
C MET A 237 -8.91 13.10 -18.77
N VAL A 238 -8.81 14.44 -18.80
CA VAL A 238 -8.43 15.23 -17.61
C VAL A 238 -9.40 15.02 -16.46
N ARG A 239 -10.72 15.03 -16.73
CA ARG A 239 -11.73 14.78 -15.70
C ARG A 239 -11.62 13.37 -15.10
N ASP A 240 -11.48 12.37 -15.96
CA ASP A 240 -11.55 10.96 -15.55
C ASP A 240 -10.23 10.49 -14.92
N ASN A 241 -9.10 10.90 -15.48
CA ASN A 241 -7.76 10.44 -15.11
C ASN A 241 -6.93 11.49 -14.35
N GLY A 242 -7.38 12.75 -14.29
CA GLY A 242 -6.70 13.83 -13.58
C GLY A 242 -5.81 14.69 -14.47
N ALA A 243 -4.96 14.06 -15.30
CA ALA A 243 -4.06 14.77 -16.20
C ALA A 243 -3.87 14.03 -17.53
N VAL A 244 -3.44 14.78 -18.56
CA VAL A 244 -3.14 14.27 -19.90
C VAL A 244 -1.77 14.77 -20.33
N PHE A 245 -0.89 13.84 -20.67
CA PHE A 245 0.36 14.14 -21.36
C PHE A 245 0.03 14.62 -22.78
N ALA A 246 0.62 15.75 -23.19
CA ALA A 246 0.61 16.17 -24.57
C ALA A 246 2.01 16.60 -25.01
N LYS A 247 2.36 16.34 -26.27
CA LYS A 247 3.66 16.69 -26.84
C LYS A 247 3.49 17.56 -28.09
N TYR A 248 4.28 18.63 -28.18
CA TYR A 248 4.31 19.53 -29.33
C TYR A 248 5.65 20.28 -29.46
N ILE A 249 5.88 20.89 -30.62
CA ILE A 249 7.04 21.76 -30.86
C ILE A 249 6.80 23.14 -30.23
N HIS A 250 7.65 23.48 -29.28
CA HIS A 250 7.59 24.67 -28.46
C HIS A 250 8.60 25.73 -28.91
N PHE A 251 8.19 27.00 -28.90
CA PHE A 251 9.06 28.16 -29.10
C PHE A 251 8.88 29.15 -27.95
N ASP A 252 9.94 29.40 -27.17
CA ASP A 252 9.89 30.19 -25.94
C ASP A 252 9.30 31.59 -26.12
N LYS A 253 9.57 32.22 -27.26
CA LYS A 253 9.04 33.56 -27.58
C LYS A 253 7.58 33.57 -28.05
N ALA A 254 6.90 32.43 -28.12
CA ALA A 254 5.46 32.37 -28.40
C ALA A 254 4.58 32.63 -27.17
N PHE A 255 5.17 32.73 -25.97
CA PHE A 255 4.46 33.20 -24.79
C PHE A 255 4.08 34.67 -24.89
N ASN A 256 3.03 35.06 -24.17
CA ASN A 256 2.81 36.46 -23.84
C ASN A 256 3.93 37.00 -22.92
N ALA A 257 4.02 38.33 -22.77
CA ALA A 257 5.10 38.98 -22.02
C ALA A 257 5.23 38.51 -20.56
N ASP A 258 4.12 38.06 -19.95
CA ASP A 258 4.07 37.59 -18.57
C ASP A 258 4.38 36.09 -18.40
N GLY A 259 4.53 35.34 -19.50
CA GLY A 259 4.70 33.89 -19.43
C GLY A 259 3.49 33.16 -18.85
N THR A 260 2.27 33.61 -19.14
CA THR A 260 1.04 33.02 -18.61
C THR A 260 0.17 32.37 -19.67
N ALA A 261 0.40 32.67 -20.96
CA ALA A 261 -0.39 32.16 -22.07
C ALA A 261 0.47 31.85 -23.30
N TYR A 262 0.27 30.68 -23.91
CA TYR A 262 1.01 30.20 -25.08
C TYR A 262 0.09 29.89 -26.26
N ASN A 263 0.46 30.38 -27.45
CA ASN A 263 -0.18 29.98 -28.71
C ASN A 263 0.83 30.14 -29.87
N ASN A 264 1.00 29.10 -30.69
CA ASN A 264 1.72 29.15 -31.97
C ASN A 264 1.12 28.12 -32.93
N PRO A 265 -0.09 28.38 -33.46
CA PRO A 265 -0.92 27.38 -34.11
C PRO A 265 -0.56 27.21 -35.59
N ASP A 266 0.68 27.51 -35.97
CA ASP A 266 1.25 27.23 -37.29
C ASP A 266 2.74 26.81 -37.20
N GLN A 267 3.27 26.64 -35.97
CA GLN A 267 4.66 26.26 -35.69
C GLN A 267 5.72 27.08 -36.45
N TYR A 268 5.42 28.35 -36.76
CA TYR A 268 6.40 29.21 -37.44
C TYR A 268 7.63 29.40 -36.55
N ALA A 269 8.81 29.28 -37.17
CA ALA A 269 10.07 29.57 -36.49
C ALA A 269 10.10 31.04 -36.06
N ILE A 270 10.30 31.27 -34.76
CA ILE A 270 10.39 32.62 -34.20
C ILE A 270 11.86 33.01 -34.08
N GLN A 271 12.25 34.11 -34.72
CA GLN A 271 13.66 34.53 -34.80
C GLN A 271 14.27 34.73 -33.40
N GLY A 272 15.38 34.03 -33.16
CA GLY A 272 16.10 34.06 -31.87
C GLY A 272 15.31 33.44 -30.71
N SER A 273 14.28 32.64 -30.99
CA SER A 273 13.63 31.76 -30.00
C SER A 273 14.31 30.39 -30.00
N VAL A 274 14.34 29.74 -28.85
CA VAL A 274 14.76 28.33 -28.74
C VAL A 274 13.60 27.44 -29.20
N GLU A 275 13.85 26.53 -30.16
CA GLU A 275 12.92 25.49 -30.60
C GLU A 275 13.17 24.21 -29.81
N ILE A 276 12.11 23.65 -29.20
CA ILE A 276 12.21 22.50 -28.29
C ILE A 276 11.03 21.56 -28.56
N THR A 277 11.26 20.26 -28.60
CA THR A 277 10.16 19.29 -28.50
C THR A 277 9.79 19.11 -27.03
N ASN A 278 8.56 19.46 -26.65
CA ASN A 278 8.20 19.62 -25.23
C ASN A 278 7.02 18.73 -24.84
N GLY A 279 7.24 17.88 -23.82
CA GLY A 279 6.17 17.17 -23.12
C GLY A 279 5.56 18.06 -22.03
N ILE A 280 4.23 18.07 -21.92
CA ILE A 280 3.51 18.84 -20.91
C ILE A 280 2.40 18.01 -20.27
N ALA A 281 2.00 18.38 -19.05
CA ALA A 281 0.83 17.80 -18.38
C ALA A 281 -0.35 18.79 -18.46
N ILE A 282 -1.40 18.43 -19.19
CA ILE A 282 -2.68 19.16 -19.20
C ILE A 282 -3.48 18.73 -17.96
N VAL A 283 -3.81 19.67 -17.09
CA VAL A 283 -4.46 19.43 -15.78
C VAL A 283 -5.83 20.09 -15.66
N GLY A 284 -6.28 20.81 -16.69
CA GLY A 284 -7.53 21.54 -16.65
C GLY A 284 -7.84 22.29 -17.93
N TRP A 285 -8.89 23.09 -17.89
CA TRP A 285 -9.30 23.98 -18.98
C TRP A 285 -10.14 25.17 -18.50
N ASP A 286 -10.21 26.20 -19.33
CA ASP A 286 -11.10 27.36 -19.18
C ASP A 286 -11.60 27.81 -20.57
N ASP A 287 -12.86 27.50 -20.89
CA ASP A 287 -13.51 27.80 -22.16
C ASP A 287 -13.70 29.29 -22.41
N ASN A 288 -13.64 30.11 -21.36
CA ASN A 288 -13.80 31.55 -21.48
C ASN A 288 -12.47 32.30 -21.38
N TYR A 289 -11.33 31.59 -21.35
CA TYR A 289 -10.03 32.25 -21.30
C TYR A 289 -9.82 33.14 -22.54
N GLY A 290 -9.61 34.43 -22.31
CA GLY A 290 -9.67 35.44 -23.37
C GLY A 290 -8.55 35.31 -24.39
N ALA A 291 -8.89 35.32 -25.68
CA ALA A 291 -7.91 35.34 -26.78
C ALA A 291 -6.95 36.54 -26.71
N SER A 292 -7.37 37.63 -26.06
CA SER A 292 -6.56 38.82 -25.81
C SER A 292 -5.41 38.60 -24.82
N ASN A 293 -5.42 37.50 -24.05
CA ASN A 293 -4.38 37.20 -23.06
C ASN A 293 -3.11 36.62 -23.68
N PHE A 294 -3.18 36.14 -24.93
CA PHE A 294 -2.05 35.57 -25.66
C PHE A 294 -1.16 36.65 -26.27
N GLY A 295 0.09 36.28 -26.60
CA GLY A 295 1.10 37.17 -27.16
C GLY A 295 0.80 37.61 -28.61
N GLU A 296 1.85 37.75 -29.42
CA GLU A 296 1.72 38.19 -30.81
C GLU A 296 0.84 37.23 -31.64
N CYS A 297 1.01 35.93 -31.43
CA CYS A 297 0.20 34.89 -32.05
C CYS A 297 -1.14 34.71 -31.32
N LYS A 298 -2.12 35.57 -31.55
CA LYS A 298 -3.45 35.46 -30.93
C LYS A 298 -4.25 34.28 -31.50
N PRO A 299 -4.99 33.52 -30.67
CA PRO A 299 -5.87 32.46 -31.15
C PRO A 299 -7.13 33.03 -31.77
N ASN A 300 -7.79 32.21 -32.60
CA ASN A 300 -9.00 32.61 -33.34
C ASN A 300 -10.24 32.75 -32.43
N SER A 301 -10.21 32.14 -31.24
CA SER A 301 -11.32 32.14 -30.30
C SER A 301 -10.84 32.06 -28.85
N ASN A 302 -11.74 32.35 -27.90
CA ASN A 302 -11.47 32.10 -26.48
C ASN A 302 -11.39 30.60 -26.20
N GLY A 303 -10.69 30.26 -25.12
CA GLY A 303 -10.59 28.88 -24.64
C GLY A 303 -9.14 28.40 -24.58
N ALA A 304 -8.77 27.84 -23.44
CA ALA A 304 -7.43 27.32 -23.22
C ALA A 304 -7.44 26.12 -22.28
N PHE A 305 -6.49 25.22 -22.49
CA PHE A 305 -6.08 24.24 -21.50
C PHE A 305 -5.25 24.90 -20.41
N ILE A 306 -5.33 24.34 -19.22
CA ILE A 306 -4.46 24.66 -18.09
C ILE A 306 -3.40 23.57 -18.05
N VAL A 307 -2.13 23.96 -18.08
CA VAL A 307 -1.02 23.01 -18.21
C VAL A 307 0.06 23.26 -17.17
N VAL A 308 0.75 22.19 -16.78
CA VAL A 308 1.90 22.19 -15.88
C VAL A 308 3.16 21.85 -16.68
N ILE A 309 4.26 22.50 -16.30
CA ILE A 309 5.58 22.30 -16.87
C ILE A 309 6.64 22.53 -15.79
N ASN A 310 7.79 21.86 -15.89
CA ASN A 310 8.86 21.89 -14.89
C ASN A 310 10.15 22.46 -15.46
N ARG A 311 10.08 23.64 -16.10
CA ARG A 311 11.23 24.23 -16.80
C ARG A 311 11.33 25.75 -16.73
N ASP A 312 12.54 26.20 -16.97
CA ASP A 312 12.86 27.61 -17.17
C ASP A 312 12.63 28.01 -18.64
N VAL A 313 11.98 29.16 -18.85
CA VAL A 313 11.64 29.69 -20.19
C VAL A 313 12.22 31.07 -20.40
N GLU A 314 12.81 31.31 -21.57
CA GLU A 314 13.33 32.62 -21.97
C GLU A 314 12.19 33.51 -22.50
N LEU A 315 11.85 34.55 -21.74
CA LEU A 315 10.90 35.57 -22.18
C LEU A 315 11.66 36.72 -22.88
N TYR A 316 11.00 37.37 -23.85
CA TYR A 316 11.38 38.58 -24.60
C TYR A 316 12.87 39.04 -24.54
N ASN A 317 13.57 39.00 -25.68
CA ASN A 317 14.96 39.45 -25.87
C ASN A 317 16.06 38.82 -24.98
N GLY A 318 15.77 37.74 -24.24
CA GLY A 318 16.79 36.98 -23.49
C GLY A 318 17.26 37.66 -22.20
N GLU A 319 16.58 38.72 -21.75
CA GLU A 319 16.94 39.43 -20.52
C GLU A 319 16.31 38.80 -19.26
N LYS A 320 15.33 37.90 -19.41
CA LYS A 320 14.61 37.28 -18.28
C LYS A 320 14.26 35.82 -18.54
N THR A 321 14.81 34.94 -17.71
CA THR A 321 14.41 33.53 -17.60
C THR A 321 13.42 33.39 -16.43
N VAL A 322 12.29 32.72 -16.64
CA VAL A 322 11.29 32.49 -15.59
C VAL A 322 11.04 30.99 -15.44
N ARG A 323 11.07 30.50 -14.19
CA ARG A 323 10.59 29.16 -13.84
C ARG A 323 9.09 29.11 -14.09
N MET A 324 8.70 28.40 -15.14
CA MET A 324 7.31 28.18 -15.44
C MET A 324 6.82 27.02 -14.58
N GLY A 325 5.65 27.20 -13.95
CA GLY A 325 4.96 26.13 -13.25
C GLY A 325 3.62 25.80 -13.90
N LYS A 326 2.79 26.82 -14.14
CA LYS A 326 1.45 26.66 -14.72
C LYS A 326 1.15 27.76 -15.73
N TYR A 327 0.58 27.42 -16.88
CA TYR A 327 0.17 28.38 -17.89
C TYR A 327 -1.08 27.95 -18.66
N TYR A 328 -1.59 28.85 -19.50
CA TYR A 328 -2.73 28.61 -20.39
C TYR A 328 -2.27 28.30 -21.82
N LEU A 329 -2.63 27.14 -22.34
CA LEU A 329 -2.33 26.70 -23.70
C LEU A 329 -3.58 26.81 -24.57
N SER A 330 -3.53 27.59 -25.65
CA SER A 330 -4.67 27.76 -26.56
C SER A 330 -5.19 26.42 -27.12
N TYR A 331 -6.51 26.29 -27.28
CA TYR A 331 -7.12 25.15 -27.98
C TYR A 331 -6.68 25.01 -29.44
N ASP A 332 -6.24 26.09 -30.09
CA ASP A 332 -5.75 26.06 -31.47
C ASP A 332 -4.48 25.19 -31.62
N MET A 333 -3.81 24.85 -30.51
CA MET A 333 -2.62 23.99 -30.49
C MET A 333 -2.93 22.50 -30.68
N VAL A 334 -4.18 22.07 -30.50
CA VAL A 334 -4.57 20.64 -30.49
C VAL A 334 -4.21 19.91 -31.79
N LYS A 335 -4.31 20.59 -32.94
CA LYS A 335 -3.94 20.00 -34.26
C LYS A 335 -2.44 19.70 -34.39
N TYR A 336 -1.61 20.22 -33.48
CA TYR A 336 -0.15 20.01 -33.46
C TYR A 336 0.34 19.02 -32.44
N PHE A 337 -0.55 18.45 -31.63
CA PHE A 337 -0.15 17.42 -30.70
C PHE A 337 0.30 16.17 -31.46
N THR A 338 1.54 15.76 -31.22
CA THR A 338 2.11 14.53 -31.77
C THR A 338 1.78 13.31 -30.92
N GLU A 339 1.42 13.54 -29.65
CA GLU A 339 0.92 12.52 -28.73
C GLU A 339 -0.05 13.14 -27.73
N CYS A 340 -1.05 12.36 -27.31
CA CYS A 340 -2.02 12.69 -26.26
C CYS A 340 -2.29 11.44 -25.43
N SER A 341 -1.69 11.33 -24.25
CA SER A 341 -1.69 10.09 -23.47
C SER A 341 -2.01 10.34 -21.99
N SER A 342 -2.49 9.33 -21.27
CA SER A 342 -2.82 9.43 -19.85
C SER A 342 -2.78 8.08 -19.15
N ILE A 343 -2.61 8.09 -17.83
CA ILE A 343 -2.75 6.89 -16.99
C ILE A 343 -4.23 6.56 -16.85
N LYS A 344 -4.61 5.30 -17.10
CA LYS A 344 -5.99 4.84 -16.98
C LYS A 344 -6.22 4.02 -15.72
N ARG A 345 -5.22 3.23 -15.30
CA ARG A 345 -5.31 2.41 -14.08
C ARG A 345 -3.94 2.09 -13.49
N VAL A 346 -3.87 2.20 -12.17
CA VAL A 346 -2.75 1.76 -11.33
C VAL A 346 -3.30 0.83 -10.25
N VAL A 347 -2.52 -0.18 -9.87
CA VAL A 347 -2.84 -1.11 -8.78
C VAL A 347 -1.77 -1.01 -7.71
N GLN A 348 -2.17 -0.91 -6.45
CA GLN A 348 -1.28 -0.81 -5.28
C GLN A 348 -1.28 -2.12 -4.50
N GLY A 349 -0.11 -2.57 -4.05
CA GLY A 349 0.02 -3.73 -3.16
C GLY A 349 -0.25 -5.09 -3.81
N ASP A 350 -0.39 -5.11 -5.14
CA ASP A 350 -0.84 -6.28 -5.90
C ASP A 350 0.20 -6.73 -6.94
N ARG A 351 1.48 -6.63 -6.56
CA ARG A 351 2.59 -7.14 -7.37
C ARG A 351 2.53 -8.67 -7.40
N SER A 352 2.42 -9.21 -8.61
CA SER A 352 2.50 -10.65 -8.80
C SER A 352 3.88 -11.17 -8.41
N ARG A 353 3.96 -12.40 -7.92
CA ARG A 353 5.26 -12.97 -7.53
C ARG A 353 6.16 -13.24 -8.72
N PHE A 354 5.59 -13.65 -9.85
CA PHE A 354 6.34 -13.94 -11.06
C PHE A 354 5.76 -13.19 -12.26
N TYR A 355 6.69 -12.70 -13.07
CA TYR A 355 6.41 -11.92 -14.28
C TYR A 355 7.10 -12.59 -15.46
N TYR A 356 6.35 -12.83 -16.52
CA TYR A 356 6.90 -13.35 -17.77
C TYR A 356 6.67 -12.33 -18.87
N GLU A 357 7.75 -11.79 -19.39
CA GLU A 357 7.76 -10.80 -20.46
C GLU A 357 9.02 -10.95 -21.30
N TYR A 358 8.93 -10.57 -22.57
CA TYR A 358 10.09 -10.50 -23.47
C TYR A 358 10.24 -9.12 -24.08
N ASP A 359 9.15 -8.37 -24.21
CA ASP A 359 9.11 -6.98 -24.64
C ASP A 359 9.56 -6.06 -23.50
N LYS A 360 10.75 -5.48 -23.65
CA LYS A 360 11.33 -4.53 -22.70
C LYS A 360 11.38 -3.12 -23.28
N LYS A 361 11.11 -2.92 -24.57
CA LYS A 361 11.10 -1.62 -25.26
C LYS A 361 9.69 -1.10 -25.60
N ASP A 362 9.63 0.04 -26.29
CA ASP A 362 8.38 0.63 -26.80
C ASP A 362 7.76 -0.24 -27.90
N HIS A 363 6.49 0.06 -28.21
CA HIS A 363 5.66 -0.75 -29.08
C HIS A 363 5.74 -0.30 -30.56
N LYS A 364 5.39 -1.22 -31.46
CA LYS A 364 5.08 -0.99 -32.87
C LYS A 364 3.96 -1.93 -33.31
N GLY A 365 2.99 -1.41 -34.06
CA GLY A 365 1.99 -2.25 -34.71
C GLY A 365 2.54 -2.98 -35.93
N ILE A 366 2.19 -4.26 -36.10
CA ILE A 366 2.37 -5.01 -37.35
C ILE A 366 1.07 -5.72 -37.77
N GLY A 367 0.96 -6.13 -39.03
CA GLY A 367 -0.17 -6.90 -39.55
C GLY A 367 0.26 -8.29 -40.02
N TYR A 368 -0.69 -9.25 -40.06
CA TYR A 368 -0.50 -10.56 -40.66
C TYR A 368 -1.66 -10.89 -41.61
N GLY A 369 -1.39 -10.90 -42.91
CA GLY A 369 -2.45 -11.02 -43.93
C GLY A 369 -3.32 -9.77 -44.02
N THR A 370 -4.49 -9.91 -44.65
CA THR A 370 -5.36 -8.77 -45.03
C THR A 370 -6.67 -8.68 -44.26
N GLY A 371 -6.88 -9.61 -43.32
CA GLY A 371 -8.12 -9.69 -42.53
C GLY A 371 -8.27 -8.59 -41.47
N THR A 372 -9.41 -8.63 -40.78
CA THR A 372 -9.67 -7.83 -39.57
C THR A 372 -9.26 -8.57 -38.29
N THR A 373 -8.89 -9.84 -38.40
CA THR A 373 -8.49 -10.70 -37.29
C THR A 373 -7.03 -11.06 -37.46
N ASN A 374 -6.28 -10.98 -36.36
CA ASN A 374 -4.90 -11.42 -36.26
C ASN A 374 -4.73 -12.18 -34.94
N MET A 375 -3.70 -13.01 -34.85
CA MET A 375 -3.32 -13.67 -33.62
C MET A 375 -1.82 -13.55 -33.38
N TYR A 376 -1.44 -13.39 -32.12
CA TYR A 376 -0.05 -13.35 -31.69
C TYR A 376 0.13 -14.08 -30.37
N ALA A 377 1.29 -14.68 -30.15
CA ALA A 377 1.56 -15.51 -28.99
C ALA A 377 3.03 -15.42 -28.56
N ASN A 378 3.25 -15.64 -27.27
CA ASN A 378 4.57 -15.85 -26.69
C ASN A 378 4.58 -17.18 -25.93
N LYS A 379 5.67 -17.93 -26.11
CA LYS A 379 5.98 -19.13 -25.34
C LYS A 379 6.91 -18.78 -24.19
N TYR A 380 6.53 -19.17 -22.98
CA TYR A 380 7.29 -18.96 -21.75
C TYR A 380 7.71 -20.29 -21.15
N ASN A 381 8.65 -20.22 -20.22
CA ASN A 381 9.11 -21.38 -19.46
C ASN A 381 9.07 -21.05 -17.98
N ASN A 382 8.20 -21.73 -17.24
CA ASN A 382 8.17 -21.66 -15.79
C ASN A 382 9.33 -22.46 -15.23
N ILE A 383 10.42 -21.77 -14.91
CA ILE A 383 11.65 -22.35 -14.34
C ILE A 383 11.68 -22.28 -12.80
N SER A 384 10.62 -21.75 -12.17
CA SER A 384 10.60 -21.58 -10.71
C SER A 384 10.53 -22.91 -9.95
N GLY A 385 10.06 -23.97 -10.62
CA GLY A 385 9.73 -25.25 -9.97
C GLY A 385 8.41 -25.23 -9.20
N GLU A 386 7.72 -24.08 -9.11
CA GLU A 386 6.42 -23.91 -8.44
C GLU A 386 5.28 -24.05 -9.45
N THR A 387 4.15 -24.63 -9.04
CA THR A 387 2.89 -24.42 -9.76
C THR A 387 2.43 -22.98 -9.53
N GLN A 388 2.20 -22.25 -10.62
CA GLN A 388 1.81 -20.85 -10.59
C GLN A 388 0.42 -20.69 -11.19
N LYS A 389 -0.39 -19.77 -10.65
CA LYS A 389 -1.67 -19.38 -11.22
C LYS A 389 -1.49 -18.13 -12.06
N ILE A 390 -1.97 -18.15 -13.32
CA ILE A 390 -2.06 -16.94 -14.14
C ILE A 390 -3.16 -16.04 -13.57
N LYS A 391 -2.78 -14.84 -13.16
CA LYS A 391 -3.67 -13.86 -12.54
C LYS A 391 -4.17 -12.84 -13.56
N SER A 392 -3.24 -12.26 -14.31
CA SER A 392 -3.56 -11.27 -15.33
C SER A 392 -2.59 -11.37 -16.51
N ILE A 393 -3.05 -10.82 -17.63
CA ILE A 393 -2.28 -10.71 -18.87
C ILE A 393 -2.36 -9.27 -19.34
N THR A 394 -1.23 -8.70 -19.73
CA THR A 394 -1.15 -7.35 -20.29
C THR A 394 -0.72 -7.41 -21.74
N SER A 395 -1.33 -6.56 -22.55
CA SER A 395 -0.93 -6.32 -23.94
C SER A 395 -1.14 -4.84 -24.28
N TYR A 396 -0.84 -4.47 -25.52
CA TYR A 396 -1.03 -3.13 -26.06
C TYR A 396 -2.10 -3.12 -27.16
N CYS A 397 -2.97 -2.12 -27.16
CA CYS A 397 -3.98 -1.93 -28.18
C CYS A 397 -3.46 -0.95 -29.25
N GLU A 398 -3.02 -1.48 -30.40
CA GLU A 398 -2.53 -0.66 -31.53
C GLU A 398 -3.67 0.04 -32.28
N VAL A 399 -4.87 -0.57 -32.31
CA VAL A 399 -6.00 -0.08 -33.09
C VAL A 399 -7.20 0.13 -32.17
N PRO A 400 -7.69 1.37 -31.99
CA PRO A 400 -8.79 1.66 -31.08
C PRO A 400 -10.07 0.93 -31.49
N GLY A 401 -10.87 0.50 -30.52
CA GLY A 401 -12.12 -0.23 -30.73
C GLY A 401 -11.93 -1.72 -31.04
N SER A 402 -10.74 -2.27 -30.83
CA SER A 402 -10.45 -3.69 -31.06
C SER A 402 -10.97 -4.58 -29.94
N TYR A 403 -11.32 -5.82 -30.31
CA TYR A 403 -11.70 -6.88 -29.36
C TYR A 403 -10.59 -7.90 -29.20
N PHE A 404 -10.32 -8.31 -27.97
CA PHE A 404 -9.23 -9.22 -27.62
C PHE A 404 -9.77 -10.49 -26.95
N ASN A 405 -9.33 -11.64 -27.44
CA ASN A 405 -9.62 -12.95 -26.86
C ASN A 405 -8.30 -13.61 -26.44
N VAL A 406 -8.26 -14.15 -25.22
CA VAL A 406 -7.05 -14.77 -24.65
C VAL A 406 -7.14 -16.28 -24.78
N TYR A 407 -6.01 -16.90 -25.13
CA TYR A 407 -5.83 -18.33 -25.24
C TYR A 407 -4.60 -18.76 -24.44
N VAL A 408 -4.69 -19.89 -23.73
CA VAL A 408 -3.57 -20.43 -22.96
C VAL A 408 -3.37 -21.91 -23.31
N SER A 409 -2.11 -22.31 -23.38
CA SER A 409 -1.68 -23.71 -23.41
C SER A 409 -0.72 -23.96 -22.26
N THR A 410 -1.06 -24.85 -21.33
CA THR A 410 -0.31 -25.08 -20.09
C THR A 410 0.87 -26.05 -20.27
N ASP A 411 1.05 -26.61 -21.47
CA ASP A 411 2.11 -27.59 -21.79
C ASP A 411 3.07 -27.12 -22.89
N GLY A 412 2.93 -25.86 -23.31
CA GLY A 412 3.80 -25.27 -24.33
C GLY A 412 3.48 -25.70 -25.77
N ASN A 413 2.39 -26.44 -26.00
CA ASN A 413 1.99 -26.90 -27.33
C ASN A 413 0.88 -26.01 -27.92
N VAL A 414 1.16 -25.40 -29.08
CA VAL A 414 0.21 -24.54 -29.82
C VAL A 414 -1.10 -25.24 -30.17
N LYS A 415 -1.09 -26.57 -30.40
CA LYS A 415 -2.30 -27.35 -30.70
C LYS A 415 -3.27 -27.43 -29.53
N ASN A 416 -2.76 -27.20 -28.31
CA ASN A 416 -3.51 -27.30 -27.07
C ASN A 416 -3.97 -25.93 -26.53
N LEU A 417 -3.81 -24.86 -27.33
CA LEU A 417 -4.35 -23.55 -26.99
C LEU A 417 -5.87 -23.62 -26.80
N LYS A 418 -6.33 -23.16 -25.63
CA LYS A 418 -7.76 -23.05 -25.29
C LYS A 418 -8.11 -21.62 -24.98
N LYS A 419 -9.24 -21.15 -25.50
CA LYS A 419 -9.81 -19.84 -25.14
C LYS A 419 -10.13 -19.85 -23.66
N VAL A 420 -9.69 -18.81 -22.94
CA VAL A 420 -9.97 -18.63 -21.51
C VAL A 420 -10.93 -17.46 -21.32
N ASN A 421 -11.70 -17.51 -20.23
CA ASN A 421 -12.63 -16.46 -19.86
C ASN A 421 -11.88 -15.28 -19.22
N VAL A 422 -12.21 -14.09 -19.71
CA VAL A 422 -11.66 -12.82 -19.24
C VAL A 422 -12.76 -12.00 -18.59
N ASN A 423 -12.48 -11.42 -17.42
CA ASN A 423 -13.42 -10.55 -16.72
C ASN A 423 -13.79 -9.33 -17.60
N GLY A 424 -15.08 -9.04 -17.70
CA GLY A 424 -15.59 -7.92 -18.51
C GLY A 424 -15.62 -8.16 -20.02
N SER A 425 -15.31 -9.38 -20.49
CA SER A 425 -15.42 -9.73 -21.91
C SER A 425 -16.89 -9.89 -22.36
N SER A 426 -17.15 -9.50 -23.60
CA SER A 426 -18.41 -9.76 -24.31
C SER A 426 -18.29 -11.02 -25.17
N THR A 427 -19.37 -11.40 -25.89
CA THR A 427 -19.32 -12.50 -26.88
C THR A 427 -18.21 -12.35 -27.92
N ASN A 428 -17.83 -11.10 -28.26
CA ASN A 428 -16.77 -10.81 -29.24
C ASN A 428 -15.36 -10.78 -28.62
N GLY A 429 -15.24 -10.79 -27.29
CA GLY A 429 -14.00 -10.59 -26.54
C GLY A 429 -14.03 -9.34 -25.65
N TYR A 430 -12.88 -9.02 -25.06
CA TYR A 430 -12.66 -7.81 -24.27
C TYR A 430 -12.43 -6.61 -25.19
N CYS A 431 -13.24 -5.56 -25.08
CA CYS A 431 -13.16 -4.39 -25.97
C CYS A 431 -12.26 -3.31 -25.38
N VAL A 432 -11.28 -2.85 -26.17
CA VAL A 432 -10.42 -1.72 -25.80
C VAL A 432 -10.73 -0.54 -26.71
N ALA A 433 -11.34 0.50 -26.15
CA ALA A 433 -11.90 1.62 -26.92
C ALA A 433 -10.85 2.56 -27.53
N ASN A 434 -9.68 2.68 -26.90
CA ASN A 434 -8.63 3.62 -27.27
C ASN A 434 -7.28 2.89 -27.32
N MET A 435 -6.25 3.49 -27.93
CA MET A 435 -4.90 2.92 -27.93
C MET A 435 -4.31 2.93 -26.51
N GLY A 436 -3.31 2.10 -26.26
CA GLY A 436 -2.61 2.05 -24.96
C GLY A 436 -2.45 0.64 -24.40
N TYR A 437 -1.71 0.53 -23.29
CA TYR A 437 -1.62 -0.70 -22.54
C TYR A 437 -2.95 -1.02 -21.88
N PHE A 438 -3.32 -2.29 -21.86
CA PHE A 438 -4.47 -2.78 -21.13
C PHE A 438 -4.15 -4.11 -20.46
N SER A 439 -4.69 -4.30 -19.27
CA SER A 439 -4.49 -5.53 -18.51
C SER A 439 -5.83 -6.22 -18.24
N VAL A 440 -5.89 -7.52 -18.49
CA VAL A 440 -7.08 -8.34 -18.31
C VAL A 440 -6.85 -9.38 -17.22
N ASN A 441 -7.81 -9.47 -16.29
CA ASN A 441 -7.84 -10.52 -15.28
C ASN A 441 -8.58 -11.74 -15.83
N LEU A 442 -8.04 -12.93 -15.59
CA LEU A 442 -8.70 -14.17 -15.96
C LEU A 442 -9.83 -14.50 -14.96
N SER A 443 -10.99 -14.89 -15.48
CA SER A 443 -12.07 -15.47 -14.66
C SER A 443 -11.77 -16.94 -14.35
N ASP A 444 -11.11 -17.63 -15.28
CA ASP A 444 -10.71 -19.02 -15.11
C ASP A 444 -9.46 -19.14 -14.23
N SER A 445 -9.41 -20.17 -13.37
CA SER A 445 -8.19 -20.47 -12.62
C SER A 445 -7.27 -21.34 -13.47
N ILE A 446 -6.30 -20.71 -14.14
CA ILE A 446 -5.33 -21.41 -14.99
C ILE A 446 -4.01 -21.57 -14.24
N ASN A 447 -3.62 -22.83 -14.00
CA ASN A 447 -2.35 -23.16 -13.37
C ASN A 447 -1.33 -23.58 -14.44
N VAL A 448 -0.11 -23.09 -14.32
CA VAL A 448 1.05 -23.50 -15.11
C VAL A 448 2.06 -24.16 -14.19
N ASP A 449 2.36 -25.43 -14.48
CA ASP A 449 3.37 -26.20 -13.74
C ASP A 449 4.79 -25.87 -14.23
N ASN A 450 5.78 -26.56 -13.69
CA ASN A 450 7.17 -26.45 -14.15
C ASN A 450 7.29 -26.87 -15.64
N GLY A 451 7.85 -26.00 -16.48
CA GLY A 451 8.02 -26.22 -17.91
C GLY A 451 7.38 -25.16 -18.80
N GLU A 452 7.27 -25.48 -20.09
CA GLU A 452 6.79 -24.54 -21.11
C GLU A 452 5.28 -24.29 -21.02
N PHE A 453 4.86 -23.05 -21.27
CA PHE A 453 3.46 -22.69 -21.49
C PHE A 453 3.37 -21.58 -22.55
N ILE A 454 2.20 -21.44 -23.20
CA ILE A 454 1.97 -20.41 -24.22
C ILE A 454 0.78 -19.56 -23.79
N VAL A 455 0.93 -18.24 -23.94
CA VAL A 455 -0.19 -17.29 -23.90
C VAL A 455 -0.30 -16.63 -25.27
N ALA A 456 -1.51 -16.65 -25.81
CA ALA A 456 -1.82 -16.09 -27.11
C ALA A 456 -3.04 -15.17 -27.04
N ILE A 457 -3.07 -14.18 -27.92
CA ILE A 457 -4.12 -13.18 -28.02
C ILE A 457 -4.58 -13.12 -29.47
N GLU A 458 -5.87 -13.35 -29.68
CA GLU A 458 -6.54 -13.06 -30.93
C GLU A 458 -7.16 -11.66 -30.84
N VAL A 459 -6.78 -10.79 -31.77
CA VAL A 459 -7.28 -9.42 -31.88
C VAL A 459 -8.18 -9.32 -33.10
N LYS A 460 -9.36 -8.75 -32.89
CA LYS A 460 -10.32 -8.40 -33.95
C LYS A 460 -10.46 -6.90 -34.02
N SER A 461 -9.84 -6.32 -35.05
CA SER A 461 -9.83 -4.90 -35.35
C SER A 461 -11.07 -4.47 -36.15
N PRO A 462 -11.56 -3.23 -35.98
CA PRO A 462 -12.61 -2.68 -36.83
C PRO A 462 -12.16 -2.41 -38.27
N TYR A 463 -10.85 -2.45 -38.57
CA TYR A 463 -10.29 -2.11 -39.88
C TYR A 463 -9.53 -3.29 -40.52
N THR A 464 -9.75 -3.52 -41.81
CA THR A 464 -8.98 -4.47 -42.64
C THR A 464 -7.54 -3.97 -42.83
N ASN A 465 -6.58 -4.87 -43.08
CA ASN A 465 -5.16 -4.53 -43.28
C ASN A 465 -4.54 -3.74 -42.11
N SER A 466 -5.13 -3.84 -40.92
CA SER A 466 -4.66 -3.07 -39.77
C SER A 466 -3.42 -3.70 -39.14
N LYS A 467 -2.48 -2.84 -38.73
CA LYS A 467 -1.27 -3.23 -37.98
C LYS A 467 -1.61 -3.50 -36.50
N SER A 468 -2.52 -4.43 -36.25
CA SER A 468 -3.15 -4.68 -34.94
C SER A 468 -2.35 -5.58 -33.98
N ILE A 469 -1.25 -6.19 -34.42
CA ILE A 469 -0.38 -7.00 -33.57
C ILE A 469 0.67 -6.08 -32.93
N PRO A 470 0.69 -5.93 -31.59
CA PRO A 470 1.70 -5.15 -30.91
C PRO A 470 3.02 -5.94 -30.79
N GLN A 471 4.10 -5.40 -31.34
CA GLN A 471 5.44 -5.94 -31.21
C GLN A 471 6.41 -4.92 -30.62
N GLU A 472 7.51 -5.40 -30.05
CA GLU A 472 8.62 -4.60 -29.58
C GLU A 472 9.35 -3.93 -30.76
N LYS A 473 9.63 -2.63 -30.61
CA LYS A 473 10.45 -1.85 -31.55
C LYS A 473 11.94 -2.12 -31.35
N ASN A 474 12.72 -2.15 -32.43
CA ASN A 474 14.18 -2.30 -32.40
C ASN A 474 14.68 -3.44 -31.48
N SER A 475 14.09 -4.62 -31.66
CA SER A 475 14.41 -5.83 -30.90
C SER A 475 15.87 -6.24 -31.08
N VAL A 476 16.56 -6.55 -29.97
CA VAL A 476 17.99 -6.89 -29.96
C VAL A 476 18.21 -8.28 -30.57
N SER A 477 19.17 -8.41 -31.49
CA SER A 477 19.47 -9.69 -32.17
C SER A 477 19.77 -10.83 -31.19
N ASP A 478 20.42 -10.53 -30.08
CA ASP A 478 20.92 -11.53 -29.12
C ASP A 478 19.82 -12.02 -28.16
N ALA A 479 18.65 -11.39 -28.16
CA ALA A 479 17.46 -11.84 -27.43
C ALA A 479 16.57 -12.82 -28.24
N ALA A 480 16.91 -13.04 -29.53
CA ALA A 480 16.14 -13.85 -30.46
C ALA A 480 16.19 -15.35 -30.10
N ILE A 481 15.03 -15.95 -29.82
CA ILE A 481 14.89 -17.40 -29.66
C ILE A 481 13.82 -17.89 -30.62
N SER A 482 14.21 -18.76 -31.56
CA SER A 482 13.25 -19.40 -32.46
C SER A 482 12.24 -20.24 -31.68
N GLY A 483 10.98 -20.20 -32.11
CA GLY A 483 9.86 -20.91 -31.50
C GLY A 483 9.25 -20.22 -30.29
N ARG A 484 9.69 -18.99 -29.96
CA ARG A 484 9.17 -18.20 -28.83
C ARG A 484 8.01 -17.30 -29.22
N CYS A 485 8.15 -16.54 -30.29
CA CYS A 485 7.27 -15.43 -30.65
C CYS A 485 6.52 -15.77 -31.95
N LEU A 486 5.21 -15.95 -31.89
CA LEU A 486 4.42 -16.50 -33.00
C LEU A 486 3.32 -15.53 -33.43
N ILE A 487 3.05 -15.46 -34.73
CA ILE A 487 1.93 -14.69 -35.31
C ILE A 487 1.16 -15.52 -36.34
N SER A 488 -0.15 -15.27 -36.47
CA SER A 488 -1.05 -15.94 -37.40
C SER A 488 -2.23 -15.03 -37.75
N ASP A 489 -3.09 -15.48 -38.67
CA ASP A 489 -4.31 -14.76 -39.05
C ASP A 489 -5.48 -14.99 -38.05
N SER A 490 -5.42 -16.06 -37.25
CA SER A 490 -6.52 -16.46 -36.36
C SER A 490 -6.11 -17.56 -35.38
N ALA A 491 -6.93 -17.75 -34.34
CA ALA A 491 -6.85 -18.91 -33.43
C ALA A 491 -6.91 -20.24 -34.17
N LYS A 492 -7.79 -20.35 -35.16
CA LYS A 492 -7.96 -21.57 -35.94
C LYS A 492 -6.68 -21.95 -36.70
N SER A 493 -6.03 -20.97 -37.34
CA SER A 493 -4.80 -21.21 -38.10
C SER A 493 -3.62 -21.52 -37.20
N MET A 494 -3.46 -20.80 -36.08
CA MET A 494 -2.36 -21.08 -35.14
C MET A 494 -2.48 -22.49 -34.54
N ILE A 495 -3.67 -22.90 -34.09
CA ILE A 495 -3.94 -24.26 -33.57
C ILE A 495 -3.71 -25.33 -34.64
N ALA A 496 -4.01 -25.03 -35.91
CA ALA A 496 -3.75 -25.93 -37.03
C ALA A 496 -2.26 -26.02 -37.42
N GLY A 497 -1.38 -25.20 -36.83
CA GLY A 497 0.05 -25.17 -37.13
C GLY A 497 0.44 -24.20 -38.25
N THR A 498 -0.47 -23.29 -38.65
CA THR A 498 -0.23 -22.26 -39.66
C THR A 498 0.07 -20.93 -38.96
N TYR A 499 1.35 -20.67 -38.69
CA TYR A 499 1.84 -19.46 -38.05
C TYR A 499 3.26 -19.14 -38.52
N LYS A 500 3.69 -17.90 -38.33
CA LYS A 500 5.06 -17.42 -38.57
C LYS A 500 5.77 -17.17 -37.23
N ASP A 501 7.02 -17.59 -37.15
CA ASP A 501 7.95 -17.21 -36.08
C ASP A 501 8.48 -15.79 -36.36
N CYS A 502 8.44 -14.92 -35.35
CA CYS A 502 8.87 -13.53 -35.45
C CYS A 502 10.39 -13.36 -35.34
N GLY A 503 11.14 -14.42 -35.03
CA GLY A 503 12.59 -14.40 -34.96
C GLY A 503 13.08 -13.52 -33.81
N SER A 504 13.72 -12.39 -34.14
CA SER A 504 14.27 -11.47 -33.13
C SER A 504 13.23 -10.55 -32.49
N SER A 505 12.05 -10.38 -33.09
CA SER A 505 11.00 -9.50 -32.54
C SER A 505 10.17 -10.20 -31.46
N ASN A 506 9.77 -9.46 -30.43
CA ASN A 506 8.92 -9.94 -29.33
C ASN A 506 7.51 -9.35 -29.44
N ASN A 507 6.47 -10.18 -29.31
CA ASN A 507 5.11 -9.67 -29.16
C ASN A 507 4.94 -9.07 -27.76
N ILE A 508 4.13 -8.02 -27.63
CA ILE A 508 3.78 -7.45 -26.33
C ILE A 508 2.71 -8.33 -25.70
N VAL A 509 3.17 -9.32 -24.93
CA VAL A 509 2.36 -10.17 -24.09
C VAL A 509 3.12 -10.30 -22.78
N LYS A 510 2.54 -9.80 -21.69
CA LYS A 510 3.11 -9.93 -20.35
C LYS A 510 2.17 -10.79 -19.51
N VAL A 511 2.72 -11.76 -18.80
CA VAL A 511 1.95 -12.71 -17.99
C VAL A 511 2.34 -12.56 -16.53
N TYR A 512 1.35 -12.29 -15.70
CA TYR A 512 1.50 -12.08 -14.26
C TYR A 512 0.95 -13.30 -13.56
N THR A 513 1.78 -13.95 -12.76
CA THR A 513 1.41 -15.17 -12.06
C THR A 513 1.76 -15.09 -10.59
N ASP A 514 0.95 -15.73 -9.77
CA ASP A 514 1.20 -15.90 -8.35
C ASP A 514 1.40 -17.37 -8.03
N SER A 515 2.13 -17.66 -6.95
CA SER A 515 2.15 -19.02 -6.42
C SER A 515 0.71 -19.45 -6.14
N VAL A 516 0.35 -20.67 -6.54
CA VAL A 516 -0.93 -21.23 -6.14
C VAL A 516 -0.94 -21.31 -4.61
N ASN A 517 -2.02 -20.85 -3.97
CA ASN A 517 -2.23 -21.11 -2.55
C ASN A 517 -2.21 -22.63 -2.33
N ARG A 518 -1.12 -23.14 -1.75
CA ARG A 518 -0.93 -24.57 -1.46
C ARG A 518 -1.76 -24.95 -0.25
N VAL A 519 -3.08 -24.97 -0.42
CA VAL A 519 -4.08 -25.25 0.62
C VAL A 519 -4.93 -26.43 0.17
N TRP A 520 -4.77 -27.56 0.85
CA TRP A 520 -5.56 -28.75 0.62
C TRP A 520 -6.56 -28.92 1.76
N THR A 521 -7.84 -28.72 1.45
CA THR A 521 -8.95 -28.98 2.38
C THR A 521 -9.63 -30.26 1.94
N PHE A 522 -9.74 -31.27 2.81
CA PHE A 522 -10.27 -32.57 2.40
C PHE A 522 -11.79 -32.58 2.14
N ASP A 523 -12.48 -31.47 2.42
CA ASP A 523 -13.85 -31.19 1.96
C ASP A 523 -13.95 -30.85 0.47
N ALA A 524 -12.83 -30.51 -0.20
CA ALA A 524 -12.85 -30.09 -1.58
C ALA A 524 -13.27 -31.22 -2.52
N THR A 525 -13.92 -30.85 -3.63
CA THR A 525 -14.49 -31.78 -4.62
C THR A 525 -13.44 -32.69 -5.26
N GLU A 526 -12.19 -32.25 -5.36
CA GLU A 526 -11.06 -33.04 -5.85
C GLU A 526 -10.74 -34.28 -5.01
N PHE A 527 -11.19 -34.33 -3.75
CA PHE A 527 -11.02 -35.49 -2.86
C PHE A 527 -12.26 -36.38 -2.78
N SER A 528 -13.36 -36.02 -3.45
CA SER A 528 -14.66 -36.70 -3.33
C SER A 528 -14.60 -38.22 -3.63
N ASP A 529 -13.81 -38.62 -4.62
CA ASP A 529 -13.62 -40.03 -4.99
C ASP A 529 -12.93 -40.87 -3.90
N LEU A 530 -12.24 -40.22 -2.96
CA LEU A 530 -11.52 -40.84 -1.85
C LEU A 530 -12.36 -40.91 -0.57
N HIS A 531 -13.46 -40.15 -0.45
CA HIS A 531 -14.26 -40.09 0.77
C HIS A 531 -14.74 -41.49 1.20
N ASN A 532 -14.57 -41.82 2.48
CA ASN A 532 -14.88 -43.13 3.07
C ASN A 532 -14.09 -44.31 2.48
N LYS A 533 -12.94 -44.05 1.85
CA LYS A 533 -12.05 -45.07 1.29
C LYS A 533 -10.63 -44.94 1.84
N LYS A 534 -9.88 -46.02 1.67
CA LYS A 534 -8.44 -46.08 1.92
C LYS A 534 -7.68 -45.77 0.62
N VAL A 535 -6.55 -45.10 0.77
CA VAL A 535 -5.59 -44.87 -0.32
C VAL A 535 -4.74 -46.14 -0.47
N GLU A 536 -5.00 -46.91 -1.51
CA GLU A 536 -4.30 -48.17 -1.79
C GLU A 536 -2.93 -47.95 -2.46
N GLU A 537 -2.84 -46.94 -3.33
CA GLU A 537 -1.62 -46.55 -4.05
C GLU A 537 -1.38 -45.05 -3.95
N THR A 538 -0.12 -44.63 -4.07
CA THR A 538 0.24 -43.21 -3.97
C THR A 538 -0.45 -42.39 -5.06
N LYS A 539 -1.12 -41.30 -4.67
CA LYS A 539 -1.81 -40.37 -5.57
C LYS A 539 -1.22 -38.97 -5.50
N GLN A 540 -1.29 -38.24 -6.61
CA GLN A 540 -1.00 -36.81 -6.67
C GLN A 540 -2.30 -36.06 -6.93
N ILE A 541 -2.62 -35.07 -6.10
CA ILE A 541 -3.77 -34.18 -6.28
C ILE A 541 -3.30 -32.75 -6.01
N ASN A 542 -3.28 -31.89 -7.03
CA ASN A 542 -2.91 -30.49 -6.91
C ASN A 542 -1.59 -30.24 -6.14
N GLY A 543 -0.54 -31.02 -6.47
CA GLY A 543 0.76 -30.93 -5.80
C GLY A 543 0.86 -31.62 -4.43
N LEU A 544 -0.24 -32.16 -3.89
CA LEU A 544 -0.24 -33.01 -2.70
C LEU A 544 -0.03 -34.48 -3.08
N THR A 545 1.00 -35.08 -2.50
CA THR A 545 1.23 -36.52 -2.49
C THR A 545 0.42 -37.16 -1.35
N LEU A 546 -0.47 -38.08 -1.67
CA LEU A 546 -1.16 -38.94 -0.71
C LEU A 546 -0.56 -40.34 -0.80
N ASN A 547 0.23 -40.77 0.18
CA ASN A 547 0.81 -42.11 0.16
C ASN A 547 -0.17 -43.19 0.63
N LYS A 548 0.12 -44.45 0.28
CA LYS A 548 -0.68 -45.61 0.66
C LYS A 548 -0.92 -45.70 2.17
N ASN A 549 -2.05 -46.28 2.57
CA ASN A 549 -2.50 -46.48 3.95
C ASN A 549 -3.17 -45.29 4.67
N LEU A 550 -3.34 -44.15 4.01
CA LEU A 550 -4.25 -43.11 4.51
C LEU A 550 -5.71 -43.55 4.34
N ALA A 551 -6.58 -43.19 5.29
CA ALA A 551 -8.02 -43.40 5.16
C ALA A 551 -8.79 -42.08 5.29
N PHE A 552 -9.80 -41.89 4.46
CA PHE A 552 -10.67 -40.71 4.48
C PHE A 552 -11.96 -41.02 5.22
N PHE A 553 -12.39 -40.10 6.08
CA PHE A 553 -13.62 -40.21 6.85
C PHE A 553 -14.32 -38.87 6.92
N ASN A 554 -15.61 -38.91 7.28
CA ASN A 554 -16.44 -37.75 7.51
C ASN A 554 -16.84 -37.62 9.00
N SER A 555 -16.47 -36.50 9.62
CA SER A 555 -16.95 -36.09 10.92
C SER A 555 -16.85 -34.58 11.02
N ILE A 556 -17.98 -33.91 11.17
CA ILE A 556 -18.05 -32.46 11.35
C ILE A 556 -17.20 -32.04 12.56
N LYS A 557 -16.33 -31.05 12.37
CA LYS A 557 -15.57 -30.42 13.44
C LYS A 557 -15.46 -28.91 13.21
N LEU A 558 -15.49 -28.16 14.31
CA LEU A 558 -15.33 -26.71 14.33
C LEU A 558 -13.91 -26.37 14.80
N PHE A 559 -13.25 -25.49 14.06
CA PHE A 559 -11.92 -24.93 14.33
C PHE A 559 -12.06 -23.41 14.38
N LYS A 560 -12.24 -22.83 15.58
CA LYS A 560 -12.31 -21.37 15.80
C LYS A 560 -13.16 -20.60 14.77
N GLY A 561 -14.38 -21.10 14.56
CA GLY A 561 -15.35 -20.56 13.58
C GLY A 561 -15.42 -21.35 12.27
N VAL A 562 -14.35 -22.03 11.85
CA VAL A 562 -14.32 -22.77 10.58
C VAL A 562 -14.85 -24.18 10.76
N LYS A 563 -15.91 -24.53 10.01
CA LYS A 563 -16.52 -25.86 10.04
C LYS A 563 -15.98 -26.72 8.89
N LEU A 564 -15.39 -27.86 9.21
CA LEU A 564 -14.89 -28.84 8.24
C LEU A 564 -15.52 -30.22 8.49
N THR A 565 -15.71 -31.01 7.45
CA THR A 565 -16.44 -32.29 7.53
C THR A 565 -15.56 -33.50 7.25
N ASN A 566 -14.70 -33.42 6.25
CA ASN A 566 -13.88 -34.53 5.79
C ASN A 566 -12.45 -34.40 6.29
N TYR A 567 -11.84 -35.53 6.61
CA TYR A 567 -10.47 -35.61 7.10
C TYR A 567 -9.79 -36.88 6.62
N ILE A 568 -8.46 -36.83 6.57
CA ILE A 568 -7.63 -38.03 6.53
C ILE A 568 -7.29 -38.45 7.96
N ILE A 569 -7.30 -39.75 8.22
CA ILE A 569 -6.73 -40.33 9.43
C ILE A 569 -5.46 -41.08 9.08
N MET A 570 -4.42 -40.85 9.88
CA MET A 570 -3.20 -41.63 9.86
C MET A 570 -3.25 -42.65 10.98
N THR A 571 -3.40 -43.94 10.65
CA THR A 571 -3.44 -45.05 11.62
C THR A 571 -2.13 -45.84 11.59
N GLY A 572 -1.54 -46.11 12.75
CA GLY A 572 -0.20 -46.65 12.94
C GLY A 572 0.92 -45.62 12.72
N VAL A 573 2.16 -46.00 13.02
CA VAL A 573 3.36 -45.18 12.74
C VAL A 573 3.61 -45.14 11.23
N GLY A 574 3.77 -43.94 10.67
CA GLY A 574 4.03 -43.73 9.24
C GLY A 574 5.50 -43.51 8.90
N ASN A 575 5.76 -43.33 7.60
CA ASN A 575 7.06 -42.95 7.04
C ASN A 575 6.87 -42.19 5.70
N PRO A 576 7.91 -41.66 5.04
CA PRO A 576 7.76 -40.89 3.79
C PRO A 576 7.11 -41.63 2.61
N GLU A 577 6.96 -42.96 2.68
CA GLU A 577 6.38 -43.80 1.61
C GLU A 577 5.01 -44.41 1.98
N SER A 578 4.58 -44.31 3.23
CA SER A 578 3.30 -44.86 3.70
C SER A 578 2.74 -44.12 4.90
N ASN A 579 1.41 -44.00 4.96
CA ASN A 579 0.67 -43.34 6.02
C ASN A 579 1.15 -41.89 6.22
N SER A 580 1.35 -41.20 5.10
CA SER A 580 1.98 -39.90 5.03
C SER A 580 1.44 -39.08 3.88
N ILE A 581 1.56 -37.76 4.02
CA ILE A 581 1.30 -36.81 2.94
C ILE A 581 2.60 -36.08 2.61
N GLY A 582 2.77 -35.69 1.35
CA GLY A 582 3.95 -34.94 0.90
C GLY A 582 3.59 -33.74 0.05
N PHE A 583 4.38 -32.67 0.13
CA PHE A 583 4.17 -31.44 -0.61
C PHE A 583 5.49 -30.68 -0.79
N ASN A 584 5.55 -29.80 -1.79
CA ASN A 584 6.74 -29.01 -2.07
C ASN A 584 6.73 -27.69 -1.28
N VAL A 585 7.89 -27.31 -0.76
CA VAL A 585 8.21 -25.99 -0.19
C VAL A 585 9.25 -25.30 -1.08
N ASN A 586 9.19 -23.96 -1.19
CA ASN A 586 10.01 -23.20 -2.13
C ASN A 586 11.24 -22.57 -1.48
N GLY A 587 11.48 -22.88 -0.21
CA GLY A 587 12.40 -22.17 0.68
C GLY A 587 11.76 -22.02 2.05
N PRO A 588 12.13 -20.99 2.82
CA PRO A 588 11.50 -20.72 4.10
C PRO A 588 9.97 -20.63 3.95
N SER A 589 9.24 -21.35 4.80
CA SER A 589 7.79 -21.55 4.69
C SER A 589 7.13 -21.74 6.05
N LYS A 590 5.86 -21.34 6.18
CA LYS A 590 4.97 -21.74 7.28
C LYS A 590 4.05 -22.86 6.79
N ILE A 591 4.10 -23.99 7.47
CA ILE A 591 3.28 -25.17 7.21
C ILE A 591 2.19 -25.20 8.26
N TYR A 592 0.94 -25.21 7.82
CA TYR A 592 -0.22 -25.22 8.70
C TYR A 592 -0.98 -26.54 8.58
N VAL A 593 -1.40 -27.09 9.72
CA VAL A 593 -2.18 -28.32 9.82
C VAL A 593 -3.41 -28.02 10.68
N LEU A 594 -4.61 -28.07 10.10
CA LEU A 594 -5.84 -28.11 10.91
C LEU A 594 -6.12 -29.57 11.22
N GLY A 595 -5.99 -29.94 12.48
CA GLY A 595 -6.06 -31.33 12.89
C GLY A 595 -6.37 -31.51 14.35
N LYS A 596 -6.43 -32.77 14.77
CA LYS A 596 -6.56 -33.17 16.18
C LYS A 596 -6.03 -34.59 16.38
N SER A 597 -5.73 -34.90 17.64
CA SER A 597 -5.62 -36.28 18.09
C SER A 597 -6.98 -36.97 18.05
N ASN A 598 -6.99 -38.29 17.84
CA ASN A 598 -8.22 -39.07 17.98
C ASN A 598 -8.81 -39.01 19.40
N ASN A 599 -7.98 -38.73 20.42
CA ASN A 599 -8.37 -38.44 21.80
C ASN A 599 -7.81 -37.06 22.21
N GLU A 600 -8.70 -36.10 22.51
CA GLU A 600 -8.31 -34.70 22.77
C GLU A 600 -7.48 -34.50 24.04
N ASP A 601 -7.47 -35.49 24.96
CA ASP A 601 -6.63 -35.50 26.17
C ASP A 601 -5.22 -36.06 25.92
N VAL A 602 -4.95 -36.58 24.72
CA VAL A 602 -3.67 -37.17 24.33
C VAL A 602 -3.02 -36.34 23.25
N THR A 603 -1.85 -35.77 23.55
CA THR A 603 -1.00 -35.13 22.54
C THR A 603 -0.34 -36.20 21.68
N ARG A 604 -0.49 -36.07 20.36
CA ARG A 604 0.13 -36.92 19.33
C ARG A 604 0.97 -36.05 18.41
N ARG A 605 1.96 -36.64 17.75
CA ARG A 605 2.92 -35.88 16.93
C ARG A 605 2.92 -36.32 15.47
N LEU A 606 3.08 -35.34 14.60
CA LEU A 606 3.43 -35.51 13.19
C LEU A 606 4.91 -35.19 13.01
N ALA A 607 5.69 -36.10 12.44
CA ALA A 607 7.04 -35.80 12.00
C ALA A 607 7.01 -34.97 10.71
N VAL A 608 7.92 -34.00 10.62
CA VAL A 608 8.25 -33.27 9.39
C VAL A 608 9.54 -33.86 8.84
N TYR A 609 9.48 -34.47 7.67
CA TYR A 609 10.63 -35.13 7.04
C TYR A 609 11.02 -34.42 5.74
N SER A 610 12.32 -34.18 5.59
CA SER A 610 12.92 -33.57 4.40
C SER A 610 13.36 -34.66 3.43
N GLN A 611 12.92 -34.58 2.17
CA GLN A 611 13.36 -35.52 1.15
C GLN A 611 14.82 -35.29 0.77
N ASN A 612 15.24 -34.03 0.64
CA ASN A 612 16.62 -33.67 0.30
C ASN A 612 17.61 -34.13 1.38
N ASN A 613 17.30 -33.86 2.65
CA ASN A 613 18.17 -34.24 3.78
C ASN A 613 18.00 -35.71 4.20
N LYS A 614 16.99 -36.41 3.65
CA LYS A 614 16.62 -37.79 3.96
C LYS A 614 16.48 -38.05 5.47
N THR A 615 15.94 -37.08 6.20
CA THR A 615 15.81 -37.17 7.67
C THR A 615 14.61 -36.39 8.20
N LYS A 616 14.19 -36.75 9.42
CA LYS A 616 13.22 -35.96 10.20
C LYS A 616 13.89 -34.67 10.65
N ILE A 617 13.28 -33.55 10.32
CA ILE A 617 13.77 -32.20 10.61
C ILE A 617 12.96 -31.48 11.70
N GLY A 618 11.79 -32.01 12.07
CA GLY A 618 10.96 -31.45 13.13
C GLY A 618 9.72 -32.26 13.43
N GLU A 619 8.90 -31.75 14.34
CA GLU A 619 7.64 -32.36 14.78
C GLU A 619 6.55 -31.31 15.02
N ILE A 620 5.29 -31.67 14.75
CA ILE A 620 4.09 -30.88 15.06
C ILE A 620 3.31 -31.64 16.13
N SER A 621 3.12 -31.05 17.31
CA SER A 621 2.35 -31.64 18.40
C SER A 621 0.89 -31.21 18.33
N LEU A 622 -0.04 -32.18 18.30
CA LEU A 622 -1.47 -31.96 18.16
C LEU A 622 -2.26 -32.69 19.26
N SER A 623 -3.21 -32.01 19.88
CA SER A 623 -4.12 -32.59 20.89
C SER A 623 -5.58 -32.29 20.53
N LYS A 624 -6.02 -31.06 20.78
CA LYS A 624 -7.38 -30.56 20.51
C LYS A 624 -7.56 -30.17 19.04
N ALA A 625 -8.79 -29.91 18.64
CA ALA A 625 -9.06 -29.36 17.31
C ALA A 625 -8.57 -27.91 17.22
N ASN A 626 -7.46 -27.72 16.52
CA ASN A 626 -6.83 -26.42 16.36
C ASN A 626 -6.10 -26.34 15.01
N GLY A 627 -5.71 -25.13 14.60
CA GLY A 627 -4.68 -24.92 13.60
C GLY A 627 -3.30 -24.99 14.25
N TYR A 628 -2.40 -25.79 13.70
CA TYR A 628 -1.02 -25.93 14.16
C TYR A 628 -0.08 -25.37 13.08
N CYS A 629 0.98 -24.68 13.49
CA CYS A 629 1.95 -24.08 12.57
C CYS A 629 3.35 -24.68 12.82
N TYR A 630 4.07 -24.98 11.74
CA TYR A 630 5.48 -25.33 11.75
C TYR A 630 6.24 -24.38 10.83
N LYS A 631 7.27 -23.72 11.36
CA LYS A 631 8.15 -22.83 10.60
C LYS A 631 9.31 -23.66 10.03
N TYR A 632 9.40 -23.72 8.71
CA TYR A 632 10.50 -24.33 7.97
C TYR A 632 11.42 -23.22 7.46
N GLU A 633 12.72 -23.31 7.73
CA GLU A 633 13.72 -22.30 7.34
C GLU A 633 14.75 -22.83 6.33
N GLY A 634 14.55 -24.04 5.80
CA GLY A 634 15.44 -24.63 4.81
C GLY A 634 15.22 -24.11 3.39
N SER A 635 16.04 -24.58 2.45
CA SER A 635 15.88 -24.31 1.01
C SER A 635 14.66 -25.05 0.42
N ALA A 636 14.36 -24.79 -0.86
CA ALA A 636 13.34 -25.55 -1.59
C ALA A 636 13.54 -27.06 -1.43
N ASP A 637 12.45 -27.78 -1.13
CA ASP A 637 12.46 -29.21 -0.80
C ASP A 637 11.07 -29.81 -0.98
N LYS A 638 10.98 -31.15 -0.99
CA LYS A 638 9.74 -31.88 -0.80
C LYS A 638 9.69 -32.40 0.63
N LEU A 639 8.67 -31.96 1.37
CA LEU A 639 8.47 -32.35 2.75
C LEU A 639 7.38 -33.40 2.87
N PHE A 640 7.50 -34.27 3.87
CA PHE A 640 6.49 -35.26 4.23
C PHE A 640 6.02 -35.08 5.67
N LEU A 641 4.72 -35.19 5.89
CA LEU A 641 4.10 -35.28 7.21
C LEU A 641 3.59 -36.70 7.44
N TYR A 642 4.00 -37.33 8.54
CA TYR A 642 3.51 -38.63 8.97
C TYR A 642 3.41 -38.72 10.48
N THR A 643 2.47 -39.52 11.00
CA THR A 643 2.34 -39.69 12.45
C THR A 643 3.41 -40.63 13.00
N ILE A 644 3.93 -40.29 14.18
CA ILE A 644 4.86 -41.14 14.96
C ILE A 644 4.22 -41.76 16.20
N ASP A 645 3.00 -41.34 16.56
CA ASP A 645 2.29 -41.79 17.77
C ASP A 645 0.97 -42.53 17.45
N ASP A 646 0.64 -42.76 16.17
CA ASP A 646 -0.66 -43.27 15.65
C ASP A 646 -1.80 -42.23 15.74
N SER A 647 -2.89 -42.42 14.99
CA SER A 647 -4.23 -41.86 15.22
C SER A 647 -4.34 -40.33 15.25
N VAL A 648 -3.77 -39.69 14.24
CA VAL A 648 -3.93 -38.25 13.97
C VAL A 648 -4.97 -38.03 12.88
N ARG A 649 -5.89 -37.07 13.10
CA ARG A 649 -6.89 -36.64 12.12
C ARG A 649 -6.49 -35.29 11.54
N ILE A 650 -6.41 -35.17 10.21
CA ILE A 650 -6.05 -33.93 9.51
C ILE A 650 -7.19 -33.55 8.56
N TYR A 651 -7.69 -32.34 8.71
CA TYR A 651 -8.81 -31.79 7.93
C TYR A 651 -8.34 -30.85 6.82
N ARG A 652 -7.23 -30.14 7.06
CA ARG A 652 -6.61 -29.25 6.08
C ARG A 652 -5.11 -29.17 6.29
N VAL A 653 -4.38 -29.02 5.20
CA VAL A 653 -2.95 -28.67 5.19
C VAL A 653 -2.76 -27.44 4.32
N ALA A 654 -1.94 -26.50 4.76
CA ALA A 654 -1.58 -25.33 3.99
C ALA A 654 -0.08 -25.03 4.07
N VAL A 655 0.48 -24.47 3.00
CA VAL A 655 1.89 -24.07 2.94
C VAL A 655 1.98 -22.65 2.37
N GLU A 656 2.40 -21.71 3.21
CA GLU A 656 2.69 -20.34 2.81
C GLU A 656 4.19 -20.13 2.78
N ASP A 657 4.71 -19.53 1.71
CA ASP A 657 6.09 -19.10 1.70
C ASP A 657 6.28 -17.98 2.72
N TYR A 658 7.37 -18.07 3.47
CA TYR A 658 7.68 -17.16 4.56
C TYR A 658 8.86 -16.29 4.15
N ASP A 659 8.58 -15.02 3.89
CA ASP A 659 9.60 -14.00 3.80
C ASP A 659 9.70 -13.29 5.14
N LYS A 660 10.87 -13.43 5.78
CA LYS A 660 11.18 -12.79 7.07
C LYS A 660 11.15 -11.26 7.00
N ASN A 661 11.33 -10.68 5.81
CA ASN A 661 11.38 -9.24 5.59
C ASN A 661 10.02 -8.66 5.22
N LYS A 662 9.08 -9.47 4.72
CA LYS A 662 7.76 -9.01 4.24
C LYS A 662 6.95 -8.25 5.30
N TYR A 663 7.14 -8.58 6.58
CA TYR A 663 6.50 -7.90 7.70
C TYR A 663 7.54 -7.41 8.72
N GLY A 664 8.67 -6.90 8.23
CA GLY A 664 9.73 -6.31 9.06
C GLY A 664 9.20 -5.28 10.06
N ALA A 665 9.99 -5.05 11.11
CA ALA A 665 9.74 -3.95 12.03
C ALA A 665 9.80 -2.62 11.26
N TYR A 666 9.02 -1.63 11.70
CA TYR A 666 9.08 -0.29 11.11
C TYR A 666 10.43 0.36 11.42
N GLU A 667 11.00 1.07 10.44
CA GLU A 667 12.24 1.81 10.66
C GLU A 667 12.01 3.30 11.01
N ASP A 668 10.86 3.96 10.72
CA ASP A 668 10.59 5.36 11.12
C ASP A 668 9.08 5.80 11.03
N GLU A 669 8.79 7.03 11.50
CA GLU A 669 7.49 7.68 11.85
C GLU A 669 6.40 7.88 10.75
N ASP A 670 6.29 7.06 9.71
CA ASP A 670 5.29 7.36 8.68
C ASP A 670 3.85 7.11 9.20
N ASP A 671 2.99 8.13 9.22
CA ASP A 671 1.55 8.02 9.56
C ASP A 671 0.82 7.02 8.63
N ASP A 672 1.37 6.78 7.44
CA ASP A 672 0.95 5.74 6.48
C ASP A 672 1.20 4.30 6.97
N SER A 673 1.95 4.12 8.05
CA SER A 673 2.15 2.84 8.74
C SER A 673 0.91 2.34 9.47
N ILE A 674 0.03 3.26 9.87
CA ILE A 674 -1.11 2.97 10.73
C ILE A 674 -2.28 2.54 9.85
N GLN A 675 -2.73 1.29 10.01
CA GLN A 675 -3.95 0.85 9.33
C GLN A 675 -5.15 1.27 10.16
N TYR A 676 -6.01 2.11 9.58
CA TYR A 676 -7.18 2.66 10.27
C TYR A 676 -8.45 2.46 9.43
N TYR A 677 -9.47 1.86 10.05
CA TYR A 677 -10.74 1.53 9.40
C TYR A 677 -11.91 2.01 10.25
N ASP A 678 -12.64 3.05 9.80
CA ASP A 678 -13.86 3.58 10.44
C ASP A 678 -15.15 3.37 9.62
N PHE A 679 -15.00 2.75 8.45
CA PHE A 679 -16.07 2.41 7.49
C PHE A 679 -16.90 3.59 6.96
N SER A 680 -16.41 4.83 7.10
CA SER A 680 -17.10 6.04 6.60
C SER A 680 -17.12 6.16 5.07
N TRP A 681 -16.27 5.40 4.39
CA TRP A 681 -16.07 5.40 2.94
C TRP A 681 -17.01 4.46 2.17
N ILE A 682 -17.84 3.66 2.86
CA ILE A 682 -18.85 2.79 2.23
C ILE A 682 -20.23 3.46 2.35
N ASP A 683 -21.00 3.46 1.26
CA ASP A 683 -22.38 3.98 1.28
C ASP A 683 -23.24 3.23 2.31
N SER A 684 -23.93 3.99 3.18
CA SER A 684 -24.88 3.47 4.18
C SER A 684 -25.94 2.59 3.53
N ASP A 685 -26.33 1.49 4.20
CA ASP A 685 -27.29 0.48 3.72
C ASP A 685 -26.81 -0.44 2.61
N THR A 686 -25.51 -0.39 2.26
CA THR A 686 -24.90 -1.38 1.36
C THR A 686 -24.79 -2.75 2.05
N MET A 687 -25.25 -3.78 1.33
CA MET A 687 -25.11 -5.17 1.73
C MET A 687 -24.06 -5.85 0.84
N LEU A 688 -22.90 -6.17 1.41
CA LEU A 688 -21.86 -6.92 0.72
C LEU A 688 -22.31 -8.38 0.60
N LYS A 689 -22.46 -8.85 -0.64
CA LYS A 689 -22.85 -10.24 -0.99
C LYS A 689 -21.73 -11.02 -1.66
N SER A 690 -20.54 -10.44 -1.73
CA SER A 690 -19.32 -11.01 -2.28
C SER A 690 -18.12 -10.42 -1.55
N ASP A 691 -17.00 -11.16 -1.57
CA ASP A 691 -15.74 -10.69 -1.00
C ASP A 691 -15.36 -9.31 -1.53
N THR A 692 -14.88 -8.46 -0.62
CA THR A 692 -14.49 -7.08 -0.91
C THR A 692 -13.16 -6.77 -0.23
N GLN A 693 -12.30 -6.00 -0.88
CA GLN A 693 -11.00 -5.56 -0.34
C GLN A 693 -10.98 -4.03 -0.28
N TYR A 694 -10.38 -3.50 0.78
CA TYR A 694 -10.17 -2.07 0.93
C TYR A 694 -8.95 -1.77 1.79
N LYS A 695 -7.92 -1.12 1.23
CA LYS A 695 -6.72 -0.67 1.94
C LYS A 695 -6.17 -1.70 2.96
N GLY A 696 -5.99 -2.95 2.54
CA GLY A 696 -5.51 -4.05 3.41
C GLY A 696 -6.60 -4.81 4.20
N LEU A 697 -7.80 -4.25 4.34
CA LEU A 697 -8.96 -4.93 4.93
C LEU A 697 -9.64 -5.85 3.90
N SER A 698 -9.68 -7.13 4.21
CA SER A 698 -10.46 -8.15 3.52
C SER A 698 -11.79 -8.38 4.24
N MET A 699 -12.90 -8.25 3.51
CA MET A 699 -14.24 -8.56 4.00
C MET A 699 -14.79 -9.74 3.22
N PHE A 700 -14.98 -10.88 3.89
CA PHE A 700 -15.45 -12.10 3.27
C PHE A 700 -16.96 -12.20 3.41
N ALA A 701 -17.67 -12.17 2.29
CA ALA A 701 -19.13 -12.10 2.26
C ALA A 701 -19.71 -12.94 1.13
N SER A 702 -20.93 -13.42 1.33
CA SER A 702 -21.67 -14.17 0.31
C SER A 702 -23.14 -13.76 0.28
N ALA A 703 -23.87 -14.15 -0.76
CA ALA A 703 -25.32 -13.93 -0.82
C ALA A 703 -26.08 -14.56 0.36
N TYR A 704 -25.54 -15.63 0.97
CA TYR A 704 -26.13 -16.32 2.12
C TYR A 704 -25.71 -15.74 3.48
N TYR A 705 -24.48 -15.23 3.57
CA TYR A 705 -23.92 -14.63 4.77
C TYR A 705 -23.33 -13.26 4.39
N PRO A 706 -24.20 -12.25 4.20
CA PRO A 706 -23.75 -10.94 3.80
C PRO A 706 -23.08 -10.21 4.97
N ILE A 707 -22.28 -9.20 4.64
CA ILE A 707 -21.86 -8.20 5.61
C ILE A 707 -22.67 -6.95 5.33
N SER A 708 -23.46 -6.51 6.32
CA SER A 708 -24.28 -5.30 6.20
C SER A 708 -23.53 -4.11 6.79
N LEU A 709 -23.41 -3.03 6.02
CA LEU A 709 -23.01 -1.77 6.60
C LEU A 709 -24.20 -1.11 7.29
N VAL A 710 -24.00 -0.65 8.51
CA VAL A 710 -25.03 0.05 9.27
C VAL A 710 -24.55 1.47 9.57
N ALA A 711 -25.27 2.46 9.06
CA ALA A 711 -25.15 3.83 9.56
C ALA A 711 -25.90 3.91 10.89
N ASN A 712 -25.16 4.12 11.97
CA ASN A 712 -25.73 4.23 13.29
C ASN A 712 -24.83 5.11 14.13
N GLU A 713 -25.22 6.38 14.23
CA GLU A 713 -24.59 7.31 15.16
C GLU A 713 -24.85 6.81 16.59
N SER A 714 -23.79 6.29 17.20
CA SER A 714 -23.80 5.79 18.57
C SER A 714 -22.61 6.37 19.32
N THR A 715 -22.81 6.64 20.61
CA THR A 715 -21.76 7.17 21.49
C THR A 715 -21.52 6.16 22.60
N SER A 716 -20.26 5.82 22.87
CA SER A 716 -19.90 4.95 23.99
C SER A 716 -20.16 5.66 25.33
N ASN A 717 -20.19 4.90 26.42
CA ASN A 717 -20.34 5.45 27.78
C ASN A 717 -19.21 6.43 28.15
N ASN A 718 -18.07 6.37 27.44
CA ASN A 718 -16.91 7.23 27.62
C ASN A 718 -16.83 8.34 26.55
N GLY A 719 -17.92 8.60 25.82
CA GLY A 719 -18.02 9.74 24.91
C GLY A 719 -17.40 9.54 23.52
N TYR A 720 -16.89 8.37 23.16
CA TYR A 720 -16.42 8.10 21.79
C TYR A 720 -17.62 7.88 20.86
N ARG A 721 -17.74 8.72 19.84
CA ARG A 721 -18.81 8.61 18.85
C ARG A 721 -18.36 7.84 17.61
N THR A 722 -19.22 6.95 17.13
CA THR A 722 -19.04 6.17 15.90
C THR A 722 -20.26 6.39 15.01
N TYR A 723 -20.05 6.47 13.71
CA TYR A 723 -21.13 6.75 12.73
C TYR A 723 -21.50 5.53 11.90
N TYR A 724 -20.54 4.64 11.65
CA TYR A 724 -20.70 3.48 10.78
C TYR A 724 -20.18 2.22 11.48
N GLY A 725 -20.64 1.06 11.01
CA GLY A 725 -20.10 -0.22 11.45
C GLY A 725 -20.49 -1.39 10.55
N LEU A 726 -19.59 -2.37 10.48
CA LEU A 726 -19.80 -3.63 9.79
C LEU A 726 -20.57 -4.59 10.70
N ASN A 727 -21.74 -5.04 10.27
CA ASN A 727 -22.52 -6.06 10.95
C ASN A 727 -22.24 -7.44 10.33
N LEU A 728 -21.67 -8.33 11.13
CA LEU A 728 -21.38 -9.70 10.72
C LEU A 728 -22.65 -10.56 10.89
N ALA A 729 -23.36 -10.79 9.78
CA ALA A 729 -24.58 -11.60 9.75
C ALA A 729 -24.24 -13.09 9.60
N GLY A 730 -23.88 -13.74 10.72
CA GLY A 730 -23.70 -15.20 10.79
C GLY A 730 -22.58 -15.64 11.73
N ALA A 731 -22.50 -16.96 11.96
CA ALA A 731 -21.28 -17.56 12.50
C ALA A 731 -20.22 -17.57 11.38
N GLY A 732 -19.14 -16.83 11.57
CA GLY A 732 -18.11 -16.58 10.55
C GLY A 732 -17.50 -17.88 10.03
N THR A 733 -17.29 -17.95 8.73
CA THR A 733 -16.66 -19.06 7.99
C THR A 733 -15.42 -18.56 7.25
N ASP A 734 -14.71 -19.44 6.53
CA ASP A 734 -13.55 -19.01 5.71
C ASP A 734 -13.91 -18.06 4.57
N THR A 735 -15.17 -18.05 4.12
CA THR A 735 -15.60 -17.32 2.92
C THR A 735 -16.76 -16.37 3.18
N ALA A 736 -17.22 -16.25 4.43
CA ALA A 736 -18.35 -15.39 4.74
C ALA A 736 -18.49 -15.06 6.23
N GLY A 737 -18.90 -13.83 6.56
CA GLY A 737 -19.10 -13.39 7.95
C GLY A 737 -17.80 -13.19 8.73
N THR A 738 -16.71 -12.94 8.01
CA THR A 738 -15.34 -12.84 8.53
C THR A 738 -14.70 -11.60 7.92
N ILE A 739 -13.86 -10.93 8.70
CA ILE A 739 -12.98 -9.88 8.17
C ILE A 739 -11.53 -10.18 8.53
N ALA A 740 -10.60 -9.69 7.74
CA ALA A 740 -9.18 -9.83 7.99
C ALA A 740 -8.42 -8.56 7.61
N PHE A 741 -7.28 -8.33 8.26
CA PHE A 741 -6.42 -7.18 8.00
C PHE A 741 -4.96 -7.57 8.22
N ASP A 742 -4.05 -6.82 7.61
CA ASP A 742 -2.61 -7.05 7.75
C ASP A 742 -2.10 -6.52 9.09
N VAL A 743 -1.13 -7.22 9.69
CA VAL A 743 -0.44 -6.81 10.92
C VAL A 743 1.06 -6.99 10.70
N ARG A 744 1.87 -6.02 11.15
CA ARG A 744 3.32 -6.14 11.13
C ARG A 744 3.82 -6.78 12.42
N LYS A 745 5.12 -7.01 12.50
CA LYS A 745 5.75 -7.45 13.75
C LYS A 745 5.51 -6.42 14.86
N GLN A 746 5.23 -6.90 16.08
CA GLN A 746 5.10 -6.06 17.28
C GLN A 746 4.14 -4.87 17.12
N SER A 747 2.83 -5.14 17.00
CA SER A 747 1.82 -4.09 16.83
C SER A 747 0.74 -4.18 17.90
N ASP A 748 0.13 -3.05 18.22
CA ASP A 748 -1.12 -2.96 18.96
C ASP A 748 -2.30 -2.89 18.02
N ILE A 749 -3.35 -3.64 18.33
CA ILE A 749 -4.58 -3.69 17.56
C ILE A 749 -5.71 -3.21 18.44
N TYR A 750 -6.42 -2.19 17.97
CA TYR A 750 -7.58 -1.62 18.64
C TYR A 750 -8.84 -1.99 17.86
N ILE A 751 -9.74 -2.75 18.47
CA ILE A 751 -11.02 -3.13 17.86
C ILE A 751 -12.15 -2.48 18.64
N THR A 752 -12.87 -1.53 18.04
CA THR A 752 -14.10 -0.98 18.64
C THR A 752 -15.30 -1.78 18.14
N ALA A 753 -16.02 -2.45 19.05
CA ALA A 753 -17.12 -3.33 18.70
C ALA A 753 -18.22 -3.38 19.77
N ARG A 754 -19.39 -3.86 19.36
CA ARG A 754 -20.52 -4.19 20.24
C ARG A 754 -21.31 -5.37 19.71
N SER A 755 -22.05 -6.01 20.61
CA SER A 755 -23.10 -6.96 20.29
C SER A 755 -24.36 -6.20 19.86
N SER A 756 -25.08 -6.73 18.86
CA SER A 756 -26.36 -6.20 18.39
C SER A 756 -27.50 -6.41 19.39
N SER A 757 -27.27 -7.23 20.41
CA SER A 757 -28.19 -7.54 21.52
C SER A 757 -27.55 -7.22 22.86
N ASN A 758 -28.34 -7.08 23.93
CA ASN A 758 -27.83 -6.85 25.29
C ASN A 758 -26.96 -7.99 25.85
N GLY A 759 -26.86 -9.14 25.17
CA GLY A 759 -26.00 -10.27 25.56
C GLY A 759 -24.60 -10.22 24.93
N SER A 760 -23.61 -10.80 25.61
CA SER A 760 -22.23 -10.90 25.11
C SER A 760 -22.06 -11.96 24.02
N ARG A 761 -21.16 -11.71 23.06
CA ARG A 761 -20.83 -12.60 21.93
C ARG A 761 -19.33 -12.77 21.79
N PHE A 762 -18.87 -13.96 21.43
CA PHE A 762 -17.44 -14.26 21.29
C PHE A 762 -16.96 -14.10 19.85
N MET A 763 -15.79 -13.48 19.68
CA MET A 763 -15.12 -13.29 18.39
C MET A 763 -13.73 -13.89 18.46
N TYR A 764 -13.44 -14.85 17.58
CA TYR A 764 -12.12 -15.45 17.46
C TYR A 764 -11.15 -14.49 16.78
N LEU A 765 -9.90 -14.47 17.27
CA LEU A 765 -8.76 -13.82 16.64
C LEU A 765 -7.76 -14.91 16.26
N THR A 766 -7.56 -15.12 14.96
CA THR A 766 -6.66 -16.17 14.47
C THR A 766 -5.96 -15.75 13.19
N ASN A 767 -5.04 -16.55 12.67
CA ASN A 767 -4.65 -16.44 11.27
C ASN A 767 -5.71 -17.09 10.35
N ARG A 768 -5.44 -17.16 9.03
CA ARG A 768 -6.32 -17.84 8.08
C ARG A 768 -6.61 -19.30 8.45
N TYR A 769 -5.62 -19.99 9.02
CA TYR A 769 -5.65 -21.43 9.31
C TYR A 769 -6.03 -21.76 10.75
N CYS A 770 -6.70 -20.83 11.44
CA CYS A 770 -7.20 -21.01 12.80
C CYS A 770 -6.10 -21.29 13.85
N CYS A 771 -4.86 -20.93 13.56
CA CYS A 771 -3.78 -20.98 14.55
C CYS A 771 -3.96 -19.89 15.59
N ASP A 772 -3.52 -20.18 16.81
CA ASP A 772 -3.32 -19.17 17.84
C ASP A 772 -2.31 -18.13 17.36
N LEU A 773 -2.59 -16.88 17.73
CA LEU A 773 -1.70 -15.75 17.49
C LEU A 773 -0.82 -15.58 18.73
N ASP A 774 0.38 -15.06 18.52
CA ASP A 774 1.24 -14.63 19.63
C ASP A 774 0.75 -13.27 20.13
N THR A 775 -0.15 -13.30 21.11
CA THR A 775 -0.84 -12.12 21.68
C THR A 775 -0.91 -12.19 23.20
N ASP A 776 -1.16 -11.05 23.84
CA ASP A 776 -1.46 -10.92 25.27
C ASP A 776 -2.81 -11.52 25.70
N ILE A 777 -3.71 -11.79 24.76
CA ILE A 777 -5.04 -12.33 25.05
C ILE A 777 -4.99 -13.84 25.22
N GLU A 778 -5.41 -14.31 26.40
CA GLU A 778 -5.64 -15.72 26.67
C GLU A 778 -6.96 -16.21 26.02
N GLY A 779 -6.93 -17.36 25.34
CA GLY A 779 -8.15 -18.11 25.01
C GLY A 779 -8.86 -17.72 23.71
N GLU A 780 -8.19 -17.85 22.56
CA GLU A 780 -8.75 -17.91 21.19
C GLU A 780 -9.47 -16.64 20.65
N GLY A 781 -9.64 -15.56 21.42
CA GLY A 781 -10.36 -14.36 20.97
C GLY A 781 -10.87 -13.42 22.07
N ILE A 782 -11.84 -12.55 21.73
CA ILE A 782 -12.41 -11.52 22.61
C ILE A 782 -13.92 -11.68 22.83
N THR A 783 -14.39 -11.33 24.03
CA THR A 783 -15.82 -11.30 24.37
C THR A 783 -16.38 -9.89 24.18
N ILE A 784 -17.29 -9.75 23.22
CA ILE A 784 -17.95 -8.49 22.86
C ILE A 784 -19.25 -8.30 23.63
N THR A 785 -19.36 -7.23 24.41
CA THR A 785 -20.56 -6.86 25.18
C THR A 785 -21.59 -6.07 24.36
N GLY A 786 -22.77 -5.81 24.92
CA GLY A 786 -23.78 -4.93 24.30
C GLY A 786 -23.36 -3.46 24.18
N ASP A 787 -22.47 -3.01 25.08
CA ASP A 787 -21.88 -1.67 25.06
C ASP A 787 -20.79 -1.53 23.99
N ILE A 788 -20.59 -0.29 23.52
CA ILE A 788 -19.50 0.05 22.60
C ILE A 788 -18.21 0.16 23.41
N ASN A 789 -17.33 -0.83 23.22
CA ASN A 789 -16.03 -0.90 23.85
C ASN A 789 -14.93 -1.04 22.80
N THR A 790 -13.75 -0.52 23.12
CA THR A 790 -12.53 -0.73 22.34
C THR A 790 -11.65 -1.73 23.08
N TYR A 791 -11.30 -2.82 22.41
CA TYR A 791 -10.43 -3.87 22.91
C TYR A 791 -9.02 -3.63 22.35
N LYS A 792 -8.01 -3.54 23.23
CA LYS A 792 -6.59 -3.51 22.87
C LYS A 792 -6.07 -4.95 22.83
N ILE A 793 -5.36 -5.31 21.77
CA ILE A 793 -4.65 -6.58 21.62
C ILE A 793 -3.19 -6.25 21.32
N GLN A 794 -2.27 -6.73 22.14
CA GLN A 794 -0.84 -6.64 21.88
C GLN A 794 -0.40 -7.85 21.06
N TYR A 795 -0.05 -7.63 19.80
CA TYR A 795 0.45 -8.67 18.90
C TYR A 795 1.99 -8.71 18.91
N ASN A 796 2.55 -9.86 19.31
CA ASN A 796 3.99 -10.10 19.43
C ASN A 796 4.57 -10.93 18.26
N GLY A 797 3.72 -11.44 17.37
CA GLY A 797 4.15 -12.35 16.29
C GLY A 797 4.96 -11.69 15.17
N ASP A 798 5.43 -12.53 14.23
CA ASP A 798 6.26 -12.16 13.06
C ASP A 798 5.52 -11.39 11.95
N GLY A 799 4.32 -10.88 12.20
CA GLY A 799 3.44 -10.27 11.19
C GLY A 799 2.68 -11.28 10.32
N GLY A 800 1.68 -10.79 9.58
CA GLY A 800 0.80 -11.58 8.73
C GLY A 800 -0.60 -10.98 8.59
N LYS A 801 -1.60 -11.83 8.29
CA LYS A 801 -3.02 -11.44 8.32
C LYS A 801 -3.73 -12.00 9.53
N ILE A 802 -4.42 -11.12 10.26
CA ILE A 802 -5.32 -11.50 11.37
C ILE A 802 -6.74 -11.57 10.85
N PHE A 803 -7.45 -12.62 11.26
CA PHE A 803 -8.83 -12.90 10.90
C PHE A 803 -9.70 -12.78 12.15
N LEU A 804 -10.76 -11.97 12.03
CA LEU A 804 -11.82 -11.83 13.02
C LEU A 804 -13.01 -12.68 12.59
N ARG A 805 -13.31 -13.74 13.36
CA ARG A 805 -14.40 -14.68 13.07
C ARG A 805 -15.41 -14.68 14.18
N SER A 806 -16.65 -14.36 13.86
CA SER A 806 -17.71 -14.38 14.87
C SER A 806 -18.15 -15.82 15.19
N LYS A 807 -18.34 -16.17 16.47
CA LYS A 807 -18.93 -17.47 16.87
C LYS A 807 -20.45 -17.52 16.63
N ALA A 808 -21.11 -16.36 16.58
CA ALA A 808 -22.55 -16.22 16.40
C ALA A 808 -22.87 -14.93 15.63
N GLU A 809 -24.06 -14.80 15.05
CA GLU A 809 -24.46 -13.57 14.35
C GLU A 809 -24.45 -12.33 15.26
N GLY A 810 -24.51 -11.11 14.71
CA GLY A 810 -24.81 -9.92 15.52
C GLY A 810 -23.63 -9.35 16.31
N ILE A 811 -22.41 -9.53 15.82
CA ILE A 811 -21.28 -8.66 16.22
C ILE A 811 -21.21 -7.52 15.22
N ARG A 812 -21.17 -6.29 15.73
CA ARG A 812 -20.95 -5.10 14.92
C ARG A 812 -19.59 -4.50 15.27
N ILE A 813 -18.76 -4.29 14.26
CA ILE A 813 -17.43 -3.70 14.37
C ILE A 813 -17.51 -2.26 13.86
N MET A 814 -17.21 -1.29 14.72
CA MET A 814 -17.27 0.14 14.37
C MET A 814 -15.93 0.65 13.86
N LYS A 815 -14.83 0.11 14.39
CA LYS A 815 -13.49 0.60 14.09
C LYS A 815 -12.44 -0.48 14.29
N ILE A 816 -11.41 -0.46 13.46
CA ILE A 816 -10.16 -1.21 13.66
C ILE A 816 -9.00 -0.25 13.46
N ALA A 817 -8.03 -0.26 14.36
CA ALA A 817 -6.74 0.37 14.16
C ALA A 817 -5.61 -0.62 14.43
N VAL A 818 -4.59 -0.64 13.58
CA VAL A 818 -3.36 -1.42 13.77
C VAL A 818 -2.20 -0.44 13.82
N VAL A 819 -1.51 -0.41 14.96
CA VAL A 819 -0.50 0.59 15.29
C VAL A 819 0.78 -0.14 15.64
N PRO A 820 1.88 0.05 14.92
CA PRO A 820 3.16 -0.51 15.34
C PRO A 820 3.58 0.02 16.70
N ARG A 821 4.17 -0.85 17.52
CA ARG A 821 4.74 -0.43 18.81
C ARG A 821 6.12 0.15 18.55
N LEU A 822 6.30 1.39 19.00
CA LEU A 822 7.52 2.16 18.87
C LEU A 822 8.29 2.08 20.19
N ASP A 823 9.62 2.07 20.09
CA ASP A 823 10.53 2.09 21.26
C ASP A 823 11.13 3.49 21.41
N TRP A 824 10.25 4.49 21.51
CA TRP A 824 10.65 5.90 21.62
C TRP A 824 10.66 6.38 23.06
N ALA A 825 11.58 7.29 23.35
CA ALA A 825 11.58 8.06 24.58
C ALA A 825 10.60 9.23 24.45
N ALA A 826 9.62 9.34 25.34
CA ALA A 826 8.77 10.52 25.44
C ALA A 826 9.42 11.58 26.35
N LYS A 827 9.13 12.86 26.09
CA LYS A 827 9.58 13.94 26.98
C LYS A 827 8.82 13.92 28.31
N GLU A 828 9.55 13.85 29.40
CA GLU A 828 9.03 13.77 30.77
C GLU A 828 8.85 15.18 31.38
N ASP A 829 7.76 15.84 31.00
CA ASP A 829 7.38 17.19 31.46
C ASP A 829 6.02 17.19 32.20
N ALA A 830 5.74 18.28 32.92
CA ALA A 830 4.45 18.54 33.55
C ALA A 830 3.86 19.88 33.14
N LEU A 831 2.54 19.93 33.10
CA LEU A 831 1.76 21.12 32.85
C LEU A 831 1.22 21.65 34.18
N ASN A 832 1.68 22.82 34.62
CA ASN A 832 1.01 23.61 35.66
C ASN A 832 0.49 24.88 35.01
N VAL A 833 -0.84 24.95 34.85
CA VAL A 833 -1.49 26.01 34.07
C VAL A 833 -1.19 27.38 34.65
N ASP A 834 -1.11 27.53 35.97
CA ASP A 834 -0.95 28.84 36.63
C ASP A 834 0.43 29.47 36.39
N SER A 835 1.48 28.64 36.46
CA SER A 835 2.88 29.07 36.31
C SER A 835 3.34 29.15 34.86
N THR A 836 2.53 28.70 33.90
CA THR A 836 2.86 28.77 32.47
C THR A 836 2.51 30.15 31.91
N ASP A 837 3.52 31.00 31.71
CA ASP A 837 3.35 32.39 31.24
C ASP A 837 2.73 32.49 29.84
N GLU A 838 2.93 31.47 29.01
CA GLU A 838 2.37 31.39 27.66
C GLU A 838 0.85 31.31 27.65
N LEU A 839 0.21 30.88 28.75
CA LEU A 839 -1.24 30.71 28.87
C LEU A 839 -1.92 31.94 29.45
N LYS A 840 -2.78 32.61 28.67
CA LYS A 840 -3.43 33.87 29.09
C LYS A 840 -4.94 33.73 29.24
N ILE A 841 -5.52 34.33 30.28
CA ILE A 841 -6.97 34.29 30.51
C ILE A 841 -7.74 34.83 29.29
N GLY A 842 -8.77 34.09 28.86
CA GLY A 842 -9.57 34.38 27.68
C GLY A 842 -9.03 33.80 26.37
N GLU A 843 -7.84 33.20 26.39
CA GLU A 843 -7.23 32.59 25.22
C GLU A 843 -7.91 31.26 24.85
N ALA A 844 -8.41 31.15 23.61
CA ALA A 844 -8.86 29.89 23.03
C ALA A 844 -7.65 29.05 22.57
N LEU A 845 -7.68 27.74 22.79
CA LEU A 845 -6.54 26.84 22.57
C LEU A 845 -6.83 25.71 21.56
N PRO A 846 -7.26 26.01 20.31
CA PRO A 846 -7.67 24.94 19.40
C PRO A 846 -6.52 24.08 18.84
N THR A 847 -5.25 24.52 18.90
CA THR A 847 -4.07 23.79 18.38
C THR A 847 -2.73 24.28 18.98
N LYS A 848 -2.70 24.70 20.25
CA LYS A 848 -1.46 25.24 20.87
C LYS A 848 -0.64 24.10 21.47
N ASP A 849 0.66 24.02 21.17
CA ASP A 849 1.62 23.16 21.88
C ASP A 849 2.32 23.98 22.96
N ILE A 850 2.36 23.44 24.18
CA ILE A 850 3.14 23.97 25.28
C ILE A 850 3.88 22.81 25.95
N ASN A 851 5.20 22.76 25.78
CA ASN A 851 6.06 21.76 26.42
C ASN A 851 5.60 20.31 26.18
N GLY A 852 5.14 19.99 24.96
CA GLY A 852 4.67 18.64 24.61
C GLY A 852 3.26 18.33 25.09
N TYR A 853 2.49 19.36 25.47
CA TYR A 853 1.05 19.28 25.69
C TYR A 853 0.33 20.05 24.60
N THR A 854 -0.42 19.34 23.76
CA THR A 854 -1.22 19.93 22.69
C THR A 854 -2.67 20.08 23.12
N PHE A 855 -3.22 21.28 23.00
CA PHE A 855 -4.64 21.55 23.27
C PHE A 855 -5.44 21.48 21.97
N SER A 856 -6.61 20.84 22.03
CA SER A 856 -7.51 20.77 20.87
C SER A 856 -8.99 20.79 21.26
N GLY A 857 -9.85 21.01 20.25
CA GLY A 857 -11.30 21.06 20.43
C GLY A 857 -11.77 22.31 21.18
N GLN A 858 -12.77 22.17 22.05
CA GLN A 858 -13.37 23.28 22.79
C GLN A 858 -12.68 23.48 24.15
N ALA A 859 -11.47 24.04 24.09
CA ALA A 859 -10.61 24.37 25.23
C ALA A 859 -10.20 25.85 25.23
N TRP A 860 -10.19 26.49 26.40
CA TRP A 860 -9.72 27.87 26.58
C TRP A 860 -9.22 28.10 28.00
N ILE A 861 -8.41 29.14 28.21
CA ILE A 861 -7.98 29.54 29.54
C ILE A 861 -9.03 30.42 30.19
N THR A 862 -9.45 30.07 31.39
CA THR A 862 -10.39 30.86 32.22
C THR A 862 -9.70 31.39 33.47
N GLN A 863 -10.28 32.44 34.04
CA GLN A 863 -10.01 32.77 35.44
C GLN A 863 -10.47 31.60 36.32
N SER A 864 -9.61 31.17 37.23
CA SER A 864 -9.92 30.06 38.12
C SER A 864 -11.06 30.42 39.06
N THR A 865 -11.88 29.42 39.38
CA THR A 865 -12.90 29.50 40.44
C THR A 865 -12.42 28.85 41.76
N SER A 866 -11.13 28.51 41.86
CA SER A 866 -10.45 28.05 43.08
C SER A 866 -9.61 29.19 43.69
N SER A 867 -9.42 29.20 45.00
CA SER A 867 -8.53 30.17 45.66
C SER A 867 -7.04 29.90 45.39
N ASP A 868 -6.69 28.66 45.07
CA ASP A 868 -5.30 28.18 45.05
C ASP A 868 -4.62 28.43 43.70
N TYR A 869 -5.35 28.92 42.71
CA TYR A 869 -4.91 29.09 41.33
C TYR A 869 -5.52 30.38 40.77
N THR A 870 -4.80 31.08 39.90
CA THR A 870 -5.32 32.29 39.22
C THR A 870 -6.02 31.94 37.90
N LYS A 871 -5.56 30.90 37.20
CA LYS A 871 -6.09 30.45 35.91
C LYS A 871 -6.15 28.93 35.77
N ALA A 872 -7.02 28.45 34.88
CA ALA A 872 -7.22 27.03 34.58
C ALA A 872 -7.56 26.82 33.11
N VAL A 873 -7.35 25.60 32.60
CA VAL A 873 -7.83 25.19 31.27
C VAL A 873 -9.29 24.74 31.44
N LYS A 874 -10.21 25.48 30.83
CA LYS A 874 -11.63 25.11 30.76
C LYS A 874 -11.83 24.15 29.59
N LEU A 875 -12.27 22.93 29.87
CA LEU A 875 -12.64 21.93 28.87
C LEU A 875 -14.15 21.78 28.86
N ARG A 876 -14.76 21.91 27.68
CA ARG A 876 -16.18 21.61 27.49
C ARG A 876 -16.39 20.12 27.24
N THR A 877 -17.27 19.50 28.02
CA THR A 877 -17.61 18.09 27.78
C THR A 877 -18.44 17.94 26.51
N ARG A 878 -17.94 17.18 25.54
CA ARG A 878 -18.69 16.73 24.37
C ARG A 878 -18.29 15.30 24.05
N TYR A 879 -18.85 14.74 22.99
CA TYR A 879 -18.28 13.52 22.42
C TYR A 879 -16.83 13.78 21.98
N TYR A 880 -15.98 12.76 22.06
CA TYR A 880 -14.52 12.84 21.94
C TYR A 880 -14.02 13.68 20.75
N GLN A 881 -14.67 13.59 19.58
CA GLN A 881 -14.28 14.37 18.41
C GLN A 881 -14.39 15.89 18.63
N ASN A 882 -15.35 16.34 19.45
CA ASN A 882 -15.64 17.76 19.70
C ASN A 882 -15.31 18.22 21.13
N ALA A 883 -14.92 17.31 22.03
CA ALA A 883 -14.55 17.64 23.40
C ALA A 883 -13.31 18.52 23.43
N GLY A 884 -13.22 19.39 24.44
CA GLY A 884 -11.93 19.98 24.81
C GLY A 884 -10.97 18.88 25.25
N LYS A 885 -9.75 18.87 24.70
CA LYS A 885 -8.75 17.83 24.87
C LYS A 885 -7.39 18.42 25.20
N ILE A 886 -6.63 17.70 26.03
CA ILE A 886 -5.21 17.93 26.27
C ILE A 886 -4.47 16.64 25.91
N THR A 887 -3.68 16.69 24.85
CA THR A 887 -2.96 15.55 24.27
C THR A 887 -1.49 15.61 24.68
N PHE A 888 -0.91 14.47 25.07
CA PHE A 888 0.50 14.35 25.45
C PHE A 888 1.01 12.93 25.25
N GLU A 889 2.32 12.79 25.05
CA GLU A 889 2.99 11.50 24.90
C GLU A 889 3.48 10.97 26.26
N ILE A 890 3.51 9.63 26.38
CA ILE A 890 4.08 8.90 27.51
C ILE A 890 5.00 7.78 26.99
N GLY A 891 6.14 7.59 27.66
CA GLY A 891 7.13 6.58 27.29
C GLY A 891 6.76 5.15 27.70
N ASP A 892 7.53 4.17 27.22
CA ASP A 892 7.36 2.77 27.61
C ASP A 892 7.47 2.57 29.12
N SER A 893 6.42 1.98 29.69
CA SER A 893 6.19 1.81 31.12
C SER A 893 5.80 0.36 31.48
N ARG A 894 6.14 -0.62 30.64
CA ARG A 894 5.71 -2.03 30.80
C ARG A 894 6.35 -2.79 31.97
N GLY A 895 7.36 -2.23 32.63
CA GLY A 895 8.04 -2.85 33.78
C GLY A 895 8.82 -4.13 33.45
N THR A 896 9.17 -4.35 32.18
CA THR A 896 9.83 -5.58 31.69
C THR A 896 11.33 -5.64 32.00
N ASN A 897 11.93 -4.49 32.33
CA ASN A 897 13.29 -4.34 32.82
C ASN A 897 13.32 -3.24 33.90
N ASP A 898 14.39 -3.18 34.70
CA ASP A 898 14.52 -2.20 35.80
C ASP A 898 14.58 -0.72 35.32
N ARG A 899 14.45 -0.46 34.01
CA ARG A 899 14.55 0.86 33.36
C ARG A 899 13.21 1.44 32.88
N ASN A 900 12.16 0.63 32.69
CA ASN A 900 10.87 1.06 32.13
C ASN A 900 9.69 0.91 33.13
N PRO A 901 9.68 1.65 34.25
CA PRO A 901 8.76 1.46 35.36
C PRO A 901 7.32 1.92 35.07
N ASN A 902 6.35 1.33 35.77
CA ASN A 902 4.95 1.76 35.71
C ASN A 902 4.82 3.24 36.11
N ARG A 903 4.02 4.01 35.38
CA ARG A 903 3.80 5.45 35.61
C ARG A 903 2.45 5.70 36.27
N ILE A 904 2.32 6.85 36.93
CA ILE A 904 1.05 7.37 37.42
C ILE A 904 0.83 8.76 36.83
N ILE A 905 -0.23 8.93 36.05
CA ILE A 905 -0.64 10.22 35.50
C ILE A 905 -1.57 10.89 36.49
N ARG A 906 -1.18 12.06 36.99
CA ARG A 906 -1.94 12.84 37.97
C ARG A 906 -2.54 14.07 37.33
N VAL A 907 -3.81 14.32 37.62
CA VAL A 907 -4.55 15.45 37.10
C VAL A 907 -5.23 16.16 38.26
N LYS A 908 -4.94 17.45 38.47
CA LYS A 908 -5.76 18.30 39.35
C LYS A 908 -6.87 18.94 38.55
N ALA A 909 -8.12 18.62 38.89
CA ALA A 909 -9.28 19.07 38.14
C ALA A 909 -10.53 19.20 39.01
N LYS A 910 -11.53 19.90 38.49
CA LYS A 910 -12.91 19.90 39.02
C LYS A 910 -13.93 20.10 37.91
N ALA A 911 -15.19 19.83 38.21
CA ALA A 911 -16.33 20.13 37.36
C ALA A 911 -17.14 21.31 37.93
N ASP A 912 -17.84 22.04 37.07
CA ASP A 912 -18.72 23.13 37.52
C ASP A 912 -19.95 22.59 38.29
N LYS A 913 -20.33 21.33 38.01
CA LYS A 913 -21.43 20.59 38.65
C LYS A 913 -21.17 19.08 38.52
N ASP A 914 -21.86 18.28 39.33
CA ASP A 914 -21.77 16.82 39.26
C ASP A 914 -22.20 16.26 37.90
N GLY A 915 -21.63 15.12 37.52
CA GLY A 915 -22.00 14.37 36.31
C GLY A 915 -21.06 14.50 35.11
N ALA A 916 -19.86 15.05 35.31
CA ALA A 916 -18.76 14.93 34.34
C ALA A 916 -17.82 13.77 34.73
N THR A 917 -17.26 13.09 33.73
CA THR A 917 -16.22 12.07 33.92
C THR A 917 -14.94 12.55 33.25
N LEU A 918 -13.82 12.49 33.98
CA LEU A 918 -12.47 12.68 33.44
C LEU A 918 -12.00 11.37 32.84
N ILE A 919 -11.49 11.42 31.62
CA ILE A 919 -11.15 10.24 30.83
C ILE A 919 -9.74 10.41 30.28
N LEU A 920 -8.93 9.38 30.48
CA LEU A 920 -7.63 9.21 29.87
C LEU A 920 -7.75 8.07 28.84
N GLY A 921 -7.69 8.42 27.56
CA GLY A 921 -7.80 7.48 26.46
C GLY A 921 -6.85 7.82 25.32
N ASN A 922 -6.93 7.12 24.20
CA ASN A 922 -6.20 7.47 22.97
C ASN A 922 -7.15 7.78 21.81
N LYS A 923 -6.61 8.24 20.68
CA LYS A 923 -7.39 8.49 19.45
C LYS A 923 -8.11 7.26 18.90
N TYR A 924 -7.62 6.07 19.24
CA TYR A 924 -8.23 4.79 18.86
C TYR A 924 -9.40 4.38 19.74
N GLY A 925 -9.72 5.14 20.79
CA GLY A 925 -10.89 4.91 21.63
C GLY A 925 -10.70 3.89 22.74
N TYR A 926 -9.45 3.51 23.01
CA TYR A 926 -9.11 2.71 24.17
C TYR A 926 -9.01 3.62 25.40
N ILE A 927 -9.50 3.13 26.55
CA ILE A 927 -9.52 3.87 27.81
C ILE A 927 -8.48 3.26 28.74
N PHE A 928 -7.50 4.05 29.14
CA PHE A 928 -6.50 3.67 30.14
C PHE A 928 -7.00 3.93 31.56
N GLY A 929 -7.85 4.94 31.73
CA GLY A 929 -8.50 5.21 33.01
C GLY A 929 -9.61 6.23 32.90
N SER A 930 -10.55 6.19 33.85
CA SER A 930 -11.59 7.21 33.98
C SER A 930 -12.00 7.39 35.44
N ALA A 931 -12.44 8.61 35.78
CA ALA A 931 -12.88 8.94 37.13
C ALA A 931 -14.00 10.01 37.10
N PRO A 932 -15.09 9.85 37.87
CA PRO A 932 -16.09 10.90 38.03
C PRO A 932 -15.49 12.16 38.66
N LEU A 933 -15.69 13.31 38.03
CA LEU A 933 -15.24 14.60 38.55
C LEU A 933 -16.16 15.11 39.66
N SER A 934 -15.55 15.69 40.70
CA SER A 934 -16.21 16.42 41.77
C SER A 934 -16.28 17.91 41.46
N THR A 935 -17.20 18.61 42.11
CA THR A 935 -17.25 20.08 42.17
C THR A 935 -16.13 20.71 43.01
N GLU A 936 -15.52 19.93 43.90
CA GLU A 936 -14.33 20.34 44.66
C GLU A 936 -13.05 20.05 43.88
N LEU A 937 -12.07 20.95 44.00
CA LEU A 937 -10.75 20.76 43.43
C LEU A 937 -10.04 19.60 44.13
N LYS A 938 -9.68 18.57 43.36
CA LYS A 938 -8.91 17.43 43.85
C LYS A 938 -8.02 16.83 42.76
N GLU A 939 -7.15 15.94 43.19
CA GLU A 939 -6.27 15.16 42.31
C GLU A 939 -6.91 13.83 41.91
N TYR A 940 -6.74 13.45 40.65
CA TYR A 940 -7.12 12.16 40.07
C TYR A 940 -5.86 11.48 39.55
N ALA A 941 -5.69 10.19 39.84
CA ALA A 941 -4.52 9.41 39.47
C ALA A 941 -4.92 8.23 38.57
N PHE A 942 -4.18 8.06 37.47
CA PHE A 942 -4.35 6.96 36.52
C PHE A 942 -3.06 6.17 36.40
N ASN A 943 -3.10 4.87 36.69
CA ASN A 943 -1.95 3.99 36.50
C ASN A 943 -1.74 3.74 35.01
N TYR A 944 -0.49 3.80 34.55
CA TYR A 944 -0.11 3.49 33.19
C TYR A 944 1.05 2.48 33.20
N SER A 945 0.82 1.32 32.60
CA SER A 945 1.80 0.24 32.47
C SER A 945 1.93 -0.23 31.02
N GLY A 946 1.64 0.66 30.07
CA GLY A 946 1.68 0.41 28.64
C GLY A 946 3.04 0.72 28.02
N ASP A 947 3.14 0.46 26.72
CA ASP A 947 4.23 0.89 25.82
C ASP A 947 4.21 2.42 25.61
N TYR A 948 5.08 2.93 24.74
CA TYR A 948 4.96 4.30 24.24
C TYR A 948 3.56 4.55 23.64
N GLU A 949 2.91 5.65 24.01
CA GLU A 949 1.57 6.00 23.51
C GLU A 949 1.32 7.51 23.52
N THR A 950 0.44 7.96 22.62
CA THR A 950 -0.12 9.31 22.65
C THR A 950 -1.48 9.28 23.36
N LEU A 951 -1.56 9.97 24.49
CA LEU A 951 -2.74 10.00 25.35
C LEU A 951 -3.50 11.31 25.23
N ASP A 952 -4.83 11.20 25.28
CA ASP A 952 -5.76 12.31 25.35
C ASP A 952 -6.45 12.33 26.71
N LEU A 953 -6.32 13.45 27.41
CA LEU A 953 -7.13 13.80 28.57
C LEU A 953 -8.32 14.64 28.12
N PHE A 954 -9.53 14.14 28.39
CA PHE A 954 -10.76 14.86 28.06
C PHE A 954 -11.87 14.56 29.06
N THR A 955 -12.99 15.26 28.92
CA THR A 955 -14.14 15.08 29.81
C THR A 955 -15.40 14.78 29.01
N TYR A 956 -16.24 13.91 29.55
CA TYR A 956 -17.54 13.56 28.96
C TYR A 956 -18.67 13.72 29.98
N SER A 957 -19.80 14.26 29.51
CA SER A 957 -21.05 14.36 30.26
C SER A 957 -22.22 14.37 29.28
N VAL A 958 -23.32 13.71 29.68
CA VAL A 958 -24.60 13.81 28.95
C VAL A 958 -25.27 15.19 29.13
N ASN A 959 -24.85 15.98 30.12
CA ASN A 959 -25.46 17.26 30.49
C ASN A 959 -24.61 18.50 30.12
N ASP A 960 -23.63 18.36 29.22
CA ASP A 960 -22.73 19.43 28.73
C ASP A 960 -22.13 20.24 29.91
N VAL A 961 -21.47 19.54 30.83
CA VAL A 961 -20.82 20.09 32.03
C VAL A 961 -19.47 20.71 31.63
N MET A 962 -19.16 21.90 32.14
CA MET A 962 -17.81 22.46 31.96
C MET A 962 -16.88 21.95 33.05
N THR A 963 -15.60 21.82 32.73
CA THR A 963 -14.59 21.26 33.63
C THR A 963 -13.33 22.11 33.59
N GLU A 964 -12.63 22.19 34.71
CA GLU A 964 -11.40 22.97 34.86
C GLU A 964 -10.25 22.03 35.18
N VAL A 965 -9.20 22.08 34.37
CA VAL A 965 -7.94 21.36 34.58
C VAL A 965 -6.87 22.36 34.98
N TYR A 966 -6.20 22.07 36.08
CA TYR A 966 -5.23 22.95 36.74
C TYR A 966 -3.80 22.50 36.54
N SER A 967 -3.59 21.20 36.56
CA SER A 967 -2.28 20.63 36.27
C SER A 967 -2.39 19.19 35.80
N ILE A 968 -1.44 18.77 34.97
CA ILE A 968 -1.20 17.41 34.55
C ILE A 968 0.25 17.09 34.84
N SER A 969 0.51 16.00 35.55
CA SER A 969 1.84 15.45 35.71
C SER A 969 1.85 14.01 35.22
N LYS A 970 2.80 13.71 34.35
CA LYS A 970 3.18 12.34 33.95
C LYS A 970 4.15 11.70 34.95
N THR A 971 4.52 12.48 35.97
CA THR A 971 5.61 12.21 36.87
C THR A 971 5.07 12.07 38.30
N ASP A 972 5.89 11.52 39.19
CA ASP A 972 5.51 11.26 40.57
C ASP A 972 5.63 12.48 41.50
N ILE A 973 6.31 13.57 41.12
CA ILE A 973 6.65 14.70 42.00
C ILE A 973 6.68 16.05 41.25
N ASN A 974 6.08 17.08 41.86
CA ASN A 974 6.17 18.48 41.44
C ASN A 974 7.14 19.25 42.35
N TYR A 975 8.14 19.92 41.79
CA TYR A 975 9.19 20.67 42.52
C TYR A 975 8.73 22.02 43.09
N SER A 976 7.64 22.60 42.58
CA SER A 976 7.41 24.03 42.76
C SER A 976 6.83 24.44 44.12
N THR A 977 6.22 23.55 44.90
CA THR A 977 5.62 23.92 46.20
C THR A 977 5.51 22.73 47.18
N ASP A 978 6.21 22.85 48.31
CA ASP A 978 6.09 22.07 49.56
C ASP A 978 6.31 20.54 49.55
N ASP A 979 6.52 19.99 50.75
CA ASP A 979 6.67 18.55 50.98
C ASP A 979 5.55 17.74 50.30
N TYR A 980 5.92 16.77 49.47
CA TYR A 980 4.98 15.95 48.71
C TYR A 980 4.80 14.58 49.35
N GLU A 981 3.55 14.11 49.50
CA GLU A 981 3.25 12.78 50.05
C GLU A 981 2.67 11.88 48.95
N LEU A 982 3.39 10.82 48.64
CA LEU A 982 3.02 9.81 47.66
C LEU A 982 2.46 8.57 48.35
N THR A 983 1.34 8.05 47.85
CA THR A 983 0.83 6.73 48.26
C THR A 983 1.37 5.66 47.31
N ILE A 984 2.10 4.68 47.85
CA ILE A 984 2.53 3.50 47.10
C ILE A 984 1.65 2.30 47.44
N VAL A 985 1.43 1.43 46.46
CA VAL A 985 0.56 0.25 46.56
C VAL A 985 1.38 -1.02 46.32
N LYS A 986 1.07 -2.08 47.06
CA LYS A 986 1.73 -3.38 46.97
C LYS A 986 1.38 -4.07 45.64
N ASP A 987 2.38 -4.44 44.88
CA ASP A 987 2.25 -5.24 43.66
C ASP A 987 2.07 -6.73 43.96
N ALA A 988 1.90 -7.54 42.91
CA ALA A 988 1.74 -8.99 43.01
C ALA A 988 2.95 -9.71 43.66
N ASN A 989 4.14 -9.11 43.62
CA ASN A 989 5.38 -9.65 44.19
C ASN A 989 5.67 -9.14 45.61
N GLY A 990 4.79 -8.31 46.16
CA GLY A 990 4.89 -7.76 47.50
C GLY A 990 5.73 -6.48 47.65
N TYR A 991 5.99 -5.79 46.54
CA TYR A 991 6.77 -4.56 46.48
C TYR A 991 5.89 -3.35 46.13
N GLY A 992 6.26 -2.20 46.67
CA GLY A 992 5.84 -0.89 46.19
C GLY A 992 6.97 -0.24 45.44
N ARG A 993 6.68 0.35 44.28
CA ARG A 993 7.64 1.14 43.53
C ARG A 993 7.11 2.56 43.43
N CYS A 994 8.01 3.52 43.50
CA CYS A 994 7.73 4.89 43.13
C CYS A 994 8.88 5.44 42.31
N LEU A 995 8.53 6.22 41.30
CA LEU A 995 9.50 6.94 40.52
C LEU A 995 9.86 8.22 41.25
N LEU A 996 11.15 8.49 41.31
CA LEU A 996 11.65 9.80 41.66
C LEU A 996 11.81 10.58 40.37
N SER A 997 10.80 11.37 40.03
CA SER A 997 10.89 12.37 38.97
C SER A 997 10.98 13.76 39.57
N VAL A 998 11.42 14.72 38.77
CA VAL A 998 11.57 16.11 39.19
C VAL A 998 11.11 17.01 38.05
N GLU A 999 10.48 18.12 38.38
CA GLU A 999 9.93 19.07 37.42
C GLU A 999 10.57 20.44 37.63
N ASN A 1000 10.86 21.23 36.59
CA ASN A 1000 11.31 22.63 36.73
C ASN A 1000 12.49 22.86 37.69
N VAL A 1001 13.45 21.94 37.73
CA VAL A 1001 14.68 22.07 38.53
C VAL A 1001 15.51 23.23 37.96
N PRO A 1002 15.80 24.28 38.74
CA PRO A 1002 16.54 25.43 38.25
C PRO A 1002 18.00 25.08 37.93
N ASN A 1003 18.70 25.99 37.27
CA ASN A 1003 20.15 25.87 37.15
C ASN A 1003 20.84 26.26 38.49
N LEU A 1004 21.19 25.28 39.35
CA LEU A 1004 21.98 25.48 40.59
C LEU A 1004 23.05 24.39 40.75
N ASN A 1005 24.05 24.67 41.60
CA ASN A 1005 25.28 23.89 41.79
C ASN A 1005 25.10 22.51 42.45
N VAL A 1006 24.11 22.28 43.33
CA VAL A 1006 23.85 20.93 43.90
C VAL A 1006 22.38 20.84 44.29
N TYR A 1007 21.74 19.72 43.96
CA TYR A 1007 20.36 19.43 44.37
C TYR A 1007 20.29 18.25 45.31
N ARG A 1008 19.46 18.36 46.37
CA ARG A 1008 19.18 17.26 47.30
C ARG A 1008 17.69 17.04 47.47
N PHE A 1009 17.27 15.78 47.37
CA PHE A 1009 15.93 15.31 47.68
C PHE A 1009 15.99 14.41 48.91
N LYS A 1010 15.12 14.66 49.88
CA LYS A 1010 14.97 13.85 51.08
C LYS A 1010 13.66 13.11 51.04
N LEU A 1011 13.68 11.79 50.99
CA LEU A 1011 12.46 10.97 50.99
C LEU A 1011 12.31 10.27 52.35
N TYR A 1012 11.26 10.57 53.09
CA TYR A 1012 10.84 9.85 54.28
C TYR A 1012 9.90 8.70 53.89
N TYR A 1013 10.02 7.56 54.58
CA TYR A 1013 9.12 6.43 54.44
C TYR A 1013 8.65 5.93 55.81
N ASP A 1014 7.45 5.36 55.87
CA ASP A 1014 6.98 4.73 57.10
C ASP A 1014 7.73 3.42 57.35
N LYS A 1015 8.71 3.46 58.25
CA LYS A 1015 9.52 2.29 58.64
C LYS A 1015 8.70 1.15 59.26
N ASP A 1016 7.51 1.42 59.77
CA ASP A 1016 6.65 0.39 60.37
C ASP A 1016 5.85 -0.36 59.30
N GLN A 1017 5.71 0.21 58.09
CA GLN A 1017 4.99 -0.36 56.95
C GLN A 1017 5.89 -0.82 55.80
N LEU A 1018 7.06 -0.19 55.62
CA LEU A 1018 7.93 -0.35 54.46
C LEU A 1018 9.38 -0.63 54.87
N THR A 1019 10.10 -1.34 54.01
CA THR A 1019 11.57 -1.46 54.07
C THR A 1019 12.14 -1.03 52.72
N PHE A 1020 13.10 -0.09 52.71
CA PHE A 1020 13.80 0.27 51.47
C PHE A 1020 14.57 -0.94 50.93
N ASP A 1021 14.36 -1.26 49.65
CA ASP A 1021 14.98 -2.37 48.93
C ASP A 1021 16.13 -1.85 48.06
N SER A 1022 15.83 -0.97 47.12
CA SER A 1022 16.81 -0.46 46.16
C SER A 1022 16.42 0.89 45.56
N PHE A 1023 17.42 1.60 45.05
CA PHE A 1023 17.25 2.72 44.13
C PHE A 1023 17.87 2.33 42.78
N VAL A 1024 17.06 2.26 41.73
CA VAL A 1024 17.54 2.01 40.37
C VAL A 1024 17.63 3.35 39.66
N LYS A 1025 18.84 3.73 39.23
CA LYS A 1025 19.06 4.97 38.48
C LYS A 1025 18.47 4.83 37.07
N ASP A 1026 17.79 5.87 36.61
CA ASP A 1026 17.34 5.96 35.22
C ASP A 1026 18.41 6.64 34.37
N ASP A 1027 18.62 6.16 33.15
CA ASP A 1027 19.59 6.67 32.18
C ASP A 1027 18.99 7.91 31.49
N VAL A 1028 18.78 9.01 32.24
CA VAL A 1028 18.23 10.24 31.66
C VAL A 1028 19.21 10.83 30.64
N LEU A 1029 18.88 10.72 29.37
CA LEU A 1029 19.51 11.44 28.27
C LEU A 1029 19.04 12.89 28.29
N ASN A 1030 20.00 13.81 28.47
CA ASN A 1030 19.81 15.21 28.09
C ASN A 1030 20.77 15.54 26.93
N ASN A 1031 20.62 16.74 26.34
CA ASN A 1031 21.43 17.21 25.21
C ASN A 1031 22.96 17.25 25.45
N GLU A 1032 23.44 16.97 26.67
CA GLU A 1032 24.86 17.01 27.08
C GLU A 1032 25.35 15.73 27.83
N GLY A 1033 24.54 14.68 28.03
CA GLY A 1033 24.94 13.39 28.62
C GLY A 1033 24.02 12.82 29.73
N TYR A 1034 24.41 11.69 30.36
CA TYR A 1034 23.61 10.95 31.34
C TYR A 1034 23.62 11.57 32.75
N ILE A 1035 22.44 11.90 33.31
CA ILE A 1035 22.31 12.40 34.70
C ILE A 1035 22.65 11.32 35.74
N ALA A 1036 22.46 10.04 35.39
CA ALA A 1036 22.69 8.88 36.26
C ALA A 1036 24.08 8.84 36.91
N ASP A 1037 25.11 9.30 36.19
CA ASP A 1037 26.50 9.30 36.63
C ASP A 1037 26.79 10.34 37.73
N LYS A 1038 25.93 11.37 37.84
CA LYS A 1038 26.06 12.47 38.81
C LYS A 1038 25.09 12.33 39.99
N LEU A 1039 24.40 11.20 40.08
CA LEU A 1039 23.41 10.92 41.12
C LEU A 1039 23.99 10.03 42.22
N SER A 1040 23.83 10.44 43.48
CA SER A 1040 24.20 9.63 44.65
C SER A 1040 23.02 9.46 45.60
N VAL A 1041 22.85 8.25 46.15
CA VAL A 1041 21.78 7.93 47.10
C VAL A 1041 22.40 7.44 48.40
N SER A 1042 21.97 8.02 49.53
CA SER A 1042 22.33 7.53 50.87
C SER A 1042 21.06 7.27 51.69
N ASN A 1043 21.01 6.12 52.34
CA ASN A 1043 19.86 5.70 53.16
C ASN A 1043 20.21 5.84 54.65
N ASN A 1044 19.37 6.56 55.40
CA ASN A 1044 19.40 6.54 56.85
C ASN A 1044 18.24 5.68 57.37
N THR A 1045 18.55 4.43 57.69
CA THR A 1045 17.59 3.46 58.18
C THR A 1045 17.07 3.77 59.59
N SER A 1046 17.83 4.53 60.40
CA SER A 1046 17.44 4.87 61.78
C SER A 1046 16.35 5.94 61.85
N GLU A 1047 16.40 6.90 60.93
CA GLU A 1047 15.45 8.01 60.80
C GLU A 1047 14.46 7.83 59.63
N ALA A 1048 14.49 6.67 58.96
CA ALA A 1048 13.58 6.27 57.89
C ALA A 1048 13.52 7.27 56.72
N TYR A 1049 14.68 7.69 56.22
CA TYR A 1049 14.74 8.54 55.03
C TYR A 1049 15.91 8.21 54.09
N LEU A 1050 15.75 8.61 52.82
CA LEU A 1050 16.76 8.57 51.77
C LEU A 1050 17.18 9.99 51.39
N TRP A 1051 18.47 10.24 51.20
CA TRP A 1051 18.99 11.39 50.47
C TRP A 1051 19.31 10.98 49.04
N ILE A 1052 18.76 11.70 48.06
CA ILE A 1052 19.18 11.64 46.67
C ILE A 1052 19.85 12.97 46.33
N THR A 1053 21.11 12.94 45.90
CA THR A 1053 21.90 14.14 45.55
C THR A 1053 22.27 14.13 44.08
N VAL A 1054 22.18 15.28 43.41
CA VAL A 1054 22.60 15.51 42.02
C VAL A 1054 23.69 16.58 42.01
N ASP A 1055 24.90 16.23 41.55
CA ASP A 1055 26.10 17.09 41.59
C ASP A 1055 26.28 18.00 40.34
N GLY A 1056 27.01 19.12 40.52
CA GLY A 1056 26.80 20.44 39.91
C GLY A 1056 27.24 20.83 38.52
N ASP A 1057 27.74 19.93 37.68
CA ASP A 1057 28.22 20.32 36.35
C ASP A 1057 27.19 20.02 35.26
N VAL A 1058 25.88 20.13 35.54
CA VAL A 1058 24.90 19.57 34.61
C VAL A 1058 24.46 20.54 33.51
N GLN A 1059 23.98 21.78 33.71
CA GLN A 1059 23.33 22.47 32.58
C GLN A 1059 23.28 24.01 32.65
N LYS A 1060 23.07 24.65 31.47
CA LYS A 1060 22.78 26.09 31.30
C LYS A 1060 21.30 26.48 31.49
N TYR A 1061 20.38 25.51 31.60
CA TYR A 1061 18.93 25.73 31.56
C TYR A 1061 18.19 24.98 32.69
N ASN A 1062 16.94 25.37 32.96
CA ASN A 1062 16.05 24.62 33.85
C ASN A 1062 15.68 23.28 33.20
N TRP A 1063 15.47 22.22 33.99
CA TRP A 1063 15.19 20.89 33.47
C TRP A 1063 14.15 20.12 34.31
N SER A 1064 13.51 19.14 33.67
CA SER A 1064 12.59 18.16 34.28
C SER A 1064 13.03 16.76 33.84
N GLY A 1065 12.79 15.72 34.64
CA GLY A 1065 13.14 14.35 34.26
C GLY A 1065 13.03 13.33 35.39
N VAL A 1066 13.28 12.05 35.07
CA VAL A 1066 13.15 10.90 35.99
C VAL A 1066 14.52 10.56 36.56
N LEU A 1067 14.75 10.76 37.86
CA LEU A 1067 16.04 10.44 38.47
C LEU A 1067 16.28 8.93 38.68
N GLY A 1068 15.20 8.16 38.86
CA GLY A 1068 15.27 6.73 39.09
C GLY A 1068 14.07 6.17 39.84
N GLU A 1069 14.00 4.85 39.96
CA GLU A 1069 12.98 4.14 40.72
C GLU A 1069 13.45 3.87 42.15
N ILE A 1070 12.56 4.07 43.12
CA ILE A 1070 12.72 3.67 44.51
C ILE A 1070 11.80 2.49 44.78
N LYS A 1071 12.41 1.39 45.24
CA LYS A 1071 11.70 0.15 45.53
C LYS A 1071 11.62 -0.08 47.04
N PHE A 1072 10.42 -0.38 47.51
CA PHE A 1072 10.11 -0.72 48.89
C PHE A 1072 9.49 -2.10 48.97
N LYS A 1073 9.91 -2.89 49.95
CA LYS A 1073 9.21 -4.11 50.34
C LYS A 1073 8.14 -3.78 51.37
N PHE A 1074 6.90 -4.20 51.09
CA PHE A 1074 5.81 -4.09 52.06
C PHE A 1074 5.96 -5.11 53.17
N LYS A 1075 5.74 -4.67 54.41
CA LYS A 1075 5.61 -5.58 55.56
C LYS A 1075 4.27 -6.33 55.51
N ASP A 1076 4.21 -7.47 56.21
CA ASP A 1076 3.04 -8.34 56.19
C ASP A 1076 1.78 -7.62 56.69
N GLY A 1077 0.65 -7.85 56.01
CA GLY A 1077 -0.64 -7.22 56.30
C GLY A 1077 -0.83 -5.79 55.75
N VAL A 1078 0.20 -5.19 55.15
CA VAL A 1078 0.12 -3.85 54.55
C VAL A 1078 -0.05 -3.96 53.02
N SER A 1079 -1.03 -3.26 52.45
CA SER A 1079 -1.29 -3.21 50.99
C SER A 1079 -1.05 -1.84 50.35
N ARG A 1080 -0.96 -0.79 51.18
CA ARG A 1080 -0.69 0.59 50.79
C ARG A 1080 0.05 1.30 51.91
N SER A 1081 0.96 2.21 51.57
CA SER A 1081 1.71 3.02 52.53
C SER A 1081 2.06 4.36 51.90
N LYS A 1082 2.60 5.28 52.70
CA LYS A 1082 2.94 6.63 52.26
C LYS A 1082 4.45 6.88 52.35
N VAL A 1083 4.94 7.62 51.37
CA VAL A 1083 6.30 8.13 51.29
C VAL A 1083 6.23 9.64 51.11
N LYS A 1084 7.03 10.39 51.87
CA LYS A 1084 7.02 11.86 51.87
C LYS A 1084 8.33 12.37 51.33
N LEU A 1085 8.32 13.10 50.23
CA LEU A 1085 9.51 13.70 49.63
C LEU A 1085 9.59 15.20 49.94
N SER A 1086 10.77 15.66 50.33
CA SER A 1086 11.11 17.06 50.57
C SER A 1086 12.31 17.45 49.73
N ALA A 1087 12.21 18.48 48.90
CA ALA A 1087 13.37 19.04 48.20
C ALA A 1087 14.12 20.02 49.11
N GLN A 1088 15.46 19.96 49.12
CA GLN A 1088 16.30 20.95 49.78
C GLN A 1088 17.23 21.63 48.76
N LYS A 1089 17.08 22.95 48.65
CA LYS A 1089 18.01 23.80 47.91
C LYS A 1089 19.26 23.98 48.75
N VAL A 1090 20.42 23.59 48.22
CA VAL A 1090 21.72 23.96 48.80
C VAL A 1090 22.28 25.02 47.87
N ALA A 1091 22.44 26.25 48.37
CA ALA A 1091 22.95 27.39 47.61
C ALA A 1091 24.43 27.19 47.22
#